data_AF-A0A2V2BVA0-F1
#
_entry.id   AF-A0A2V2BVA0-F1
#
_cell.length_a   1.000
_cell.length_b   1.000
_cell.length_c   1.000
_cell.angle_alpha   90.00
_cell.angle_beta   90.00
_cell.angle_gamma   90.00
#
_symmetry.space_group_name_H-M   'P 1'
#
loop_
_entity.id
_entity.type
_entity.pdbx_description
1 polymer ?
#
loop_
_entity_poly.entity_id
_entity_poly.type
_entity_poly.pdbx_seq_one_letter_code
_entity_poly.pdbx_strand_id
1 'polypeptide(L)'
;MIRLARIPAAALSIAAAFCGFASAPGPSEQTAKPWAWFWAMGGAMEERGLSEELELMAESGIGGITLIPIYGARGDEKNYTELLSPRFMELVRHASKECARLGMGFDMAFGSGWPFGGPWIARENSAKRITADMKCESVGFKVKRSAPGGHGYVVDPFGSSSNIVHAEKFREIFSRPENRGIVRAFFNDSYEFYGANFTDAFYEEFERRRGYDFRPYAREIFAQSPKPSRSAETSAAPAGFGSLGAEKSARIWQDYHETISDLLLDNMVEIFARTARGLGAASVNQAHGSPGNLLDLYAKCDIPETESFGSSGFKIPLVRRDGEYPAQNFGRPNPDMMKFASSAAHISGRKLAAAEACTWLTNHFKTALSQIKPELDALFCAGINHISYNGWTYSPPSVPFPGRLFYAASNFNRNSAFIDFLPHLNGYVYEVQKTLQNAPHDNDVLVYFPIRALWKKSGGPDHVLMLDVHRAQEWLGRAPQFADTLRELNSGGFAFDYVSDAFLREAACENGRIRLGGGDYAALLVPDVGELPIETFRQIDRLAKSGAKIAFRNSVPSGVTGFGNLEANRAEAAKIRASWEDLPNAKAGETAPMLESFGAKPEKSLAQNGISFYRMRGGGGKIWFAANLSGKFSRGKIRLSSDGGGDYAYYSPLTGESMRLAQSGGEFELALAPGESCFLAESEEKSPKPGAFPRTAAKIPIKGEWTIDFLRPAPDGGGQELPPQIKARELKSWTELGGKAAQSFGGFARYSAEFSLSGAGAEYAIDIGDPRDRASVYINKKKVADIWCAPFRAKIPAGILKDGRNLLEIEVANSSFNRVRALAAKNPDWNRANNIFDITYGKFEPEKKPPEPSGLLGEVFLEKLSK
;
A
#
# COMPACT_ATOMS: atom_id res chain seq x y z
N MET A 1 -11.78 5.42 -32.27
CA MET A 1 -13.15 5.71 -31.82
C MET A 1 -13.89 4.41 -31.55
N ILE A 2 -13.85 3.92 -30.31
CA ILE A 2 -14.59 2.71 -29.89
C ILE A 2 -16.00 3.16 -29.49
N ARG A 3 -17.02 2.62 -30.15
CA ARG A 3 -18.42 2.86 -29.78
C ARG A 3 -18.69 2.25 -28.41
N LEU A 4 -18.84 3.08 -27.38
CA LEU A 4 -19.42 2.72 -26.08
C LEU A 4 -20.77 2.04 -26.30
N ALA A 5 -20.89 0.79 -25.86
CA ALA A 5 -22.14 0.05 -25.87
C ALA A 5 -23.15 0.71 -24.92
N ARG A 6 -24.42 0.80 -25.34
CA ARG A 6 -25.52 1.35 -24.53
C ARG A 6 -25.69 0.52 -23.25
N ILE A 7 -25.44 1.15 -22.11
CA ILE A 7 -25.70 0.60 -20.77
C ILE A 7 -27.23 0.49 -20.57
N PRO A 8 -27.79 -0.66 -20.16
CA PRO A 8 -29.22 -0.81 -19.92
C PRO A 8 -29.69 0.05 -18.72
N ALA A 9 -30.90 0.62 -18.80
CA ALA A 9 -31.44 1.59 -17.84
C ALA A 9 -31.47 1.11 -16.36
N ALA A 10 -31.49 -0.20 -16.10
CA ALA A 10 -31.39 -0.74 -14.75
C ALA A 10 -30.01 -0.48 -14.09
N ALA A 11 -28.93 -0.49 -14.89
CA ALA A 11 -27.58 -0.17 -14.43
C ALA A 11 -27.40 1.33 -14.13
N LEU A 12 -28.20 2.23 -14.74
CA LEU A 12 -28.20 3.65 -14.39
C LEU A 12 -28.78 3.92 -12.99
N SER A 13 -29.76 3.13 -12.53
CA SER A 13 -30.36 3.32 -11.19
C SER A 13 -29.46 2.84 -10.04
N ILE A 14 -28.64 1.80 -10.28
CA ILE A 14 -27.68 1.29 -9.30
C ILE A 14 -26.39 2.13 -9.32
N ALA A 15 -25.93 2.57 -10.50
CA ALA A 15 -24.86 3.56 -10.60
C ALA A 15 -25.20 4.88 -9.89
N ALA A 16 -26.47 5.29 -9.87
CA ALA A 16 -26.92 6.48 -9.11
C ALA A 16 -26.77 6.33 -7.59
N ALA A 17 -26.90 5.12 -7.03
CA ALA A 17 -26.62 4.85 -5.61
C ALA A 17 -25.13 4.99 -5.26
N PHE A 18 -24.23 4.78 -6.24
CA PHE A 18 -22.78 4.92 -6.10
C PHE A 18 -22.21 6.25 -6.65
N CYS A 19 -22.97 7.03 -7.42
CA CYS A 19 -22.52 8.28 -8.07
C CYS A 19 -23.23 9.54 -7.52
N GLY A 20 -24.06 9.42 -6.49
CA GLY A 20 -25.02 10.44 -6.11
C GLY A 20 -24.57 11.56 -5.17
N PHE A 21 -23.30 11.99 -5.06
CA PHE A 21 -22.93 13.12 -4.19
C PHE A 21 -21.84 14.00 -4.79
N ALA A 22 -22.22 15.15 -5.34
CA ALA A 22 -21.30 16.20 -5.75
C ALA A 22 -21.80 17.55 -5.23
N SER A 23 -21.32 17.95 -4.05
CA SER A 23 -21.34 19.36 -3.60
C SER A 23 -19.96 19.89 -3.20
N ALA A 24 -18.90 19.16 -3.56
CA ALA A 24 -17.52 19.62 -3.61
C ALA A 24 -16.95 19.26 -5.00
N PRO A 25 -15.93 19.95 -5.55
CA PRO A 25 -15.33 19.51 -6.81
C PRO A 25 -14.94 18.03 -6.67
N GLY A 26 -15.58 17.19 -7.51
CA GLY A 26 -15.35 15.75 -7.51
C GLY A 26 -13.85 15.45 -7.67
N PRO A 27 -13.37 14.26 -7.25
CA PRO A 27 -12.00 13.86 -7.54
C PRO A 27 -11.77 14.00 -9.05
N SER A 28 -10.62 14.52 -9.45
CA SER A 28 -10.26 14.48 -10.86
C SER A 28 -10.13 13.00 -11.25
N GLU A 29 -10.61 12.64 -12.44
CA GLU A 29 -10.46 11.29 -13.03
C GLU A 29 -9.02 10.76 -12.88
N GLN A 30 -8.06 11.67 -12.89
CA GLN A 30 -6.63 11.50 -12.64
C GLN A 30 -6.27 10.81 -11.31
N THR A 31 -6.87 11.17 -10.16
CA THR A 31 -6.49 10.55 -8.87
C THR A 31 -7.17 9.22 -8.64
N ALA A 32 -8.33 9.00 -9.29
CA ALA A 32 -9.03 7.72 -9.26
C ALA A 32 -8.32 6.65 -10.09
N LYS A 33 -7.49 7.01 -11.07
CA LYS A 33 -6.57 6.07 -11.73
C LYS A 33 -5.35 5.80 -10.86
N PRO A 34 -4.71 4.61 -10.92
CA PRO A 34 -3.44 4.36 -10.24
C PRO A 34 -2.33 5.23 -10.84
N TRP A 35 -1.35 5.58 -10.01
CA TRP A 35 -0.14 6.31 -10.40
C TRP A 35 1.06 5.37 -10.42
N ALA A 36 2.22 5.88 -10.83
CA ALA A 36 3.47 5.15 -10.70
C ALA A 36 4.61 6.06 -10.24
N TRP A 37 5.50 5.52 -9.42
CA TRP A 37 6.82 6.11 -9.20
C TRP A 37 7.65 5.97 -10.48
N PHE A 38 8.07 7.12 -11.00
CA PHE A 38 8.78 7.23 -12.27
C PHE A 38 10.27 7.43 -12.01
N TRP A 39 11.02 6.32 -12.10
CA TRP A 39 12.45 6.31 -11.77
C TRP A 39 13.28 6.95 -12.89
N ALA A 40 13.74 8.18 -12.65
CA ALA A 40 14.57 8.94 -13.58
C ALA A 40 16.06 8.63 -13.35
N MET A 41 16.49 7.47 -13.84
CA MET A 41 17.87 6.95 -13.72
C MET A 41 18.89 7.93 -14.32
N GLY A 42 19.74 8.51 -13.47
CA GLY A 42 20.81 9.44 -13.86
C GLY A 42 20.31 10.77 -14.42
N GLY A 43 19.01 11.03 -14.35
CA GLY A 43 18.37 12.09 -15.15
C GLY A 43 18.55 11.90 -16.66
N ALA A 44 18.90 10.70 -17.13
CA ALA A 44 19.20 10.39 -18.53
C ALA A 44 17.92 10.23 -19.35
N MET A 45 17.13 11.30 -19.41
CA MET A 45 15.83 11.36 -20.09
C MET A 45 15.92 12.18 -21.38
N GLU A 46 15.05 11.85 -22.33
CA GLU A 46 14.95 12.51 -23.62
C GLU A 46 13.51 12.96 -23.83
N GLU A 47 13.27 14.14 -24.39
CA GLU A 47 11.92 14.69 -24.57
C GLU A 47 11.01 13.74 -25.35
N ARG A 48 11.51 13.18 -26.45
CA ARG A 48 10.79 12.18 -27.25
C ARG A 48 10.47 10.92 -26.45
N GLY A 49 11.46 10.37 -25.74
CA GLY A 49 11.25 9.16 -24.93
C GLY A 49 10.28 9.40 -23.77
N LEU A 50 10.31 10.59 -23.16
CA LEU A 50 9.34 11.00 -22.14
C LEU A 50 7.92 11.04 -22.71
N SER A 51 7.72 11.67 -23.87
CA SER A 51 6.43 11.70 -24.55
C SER A 51 5.90 10.30 -24.84
N GLU A 52 6.72 9.43 -25.46
CA GLU A 52 6.32 8.07 -25.82
C GLU A 52 6.02 7.19 -24.59
N GLU A 53 6.79 7.32 -23.49
CA GLU A 53 6.52 6.59 -22.25
C GLU A 53 5.25 7.09 -21.56
N LEU A 54 5.04 8.41 -21.46
CA LEU A 54 3.86 8.99 -20.83
C LEU A 54 2.58 8.67 -21.62
N GLU A 55 2.64 8.66 -22.96
CA GLU A 55 1.54 8.21 -23.81
C GLU A 55 1.17 6.75 -23.52
N LEU A 56 2.17 5.85 -23.45
CA LEU A 56 1.94 4.45 -23.10
C LEU A 56 1.34 4.30 -21.70
N MET A 57 1.80 5.08 -20.73
CA MET A 57 1.24 5.10 -19.38
C MET A 57 -0.23 5.52 -19.38
N ALA A 58 -0.57 6.61 -20.09
CA ALA A 58 -1.94 7.09 -20.22
C ALA A 58 -2.85 6.08 -20.93
N GLU A 59 -2.39 5.48 -22.04
CA GLU A 59 -3.08 4.41 -22.75
C GLU A 59 -3.30 3.17 -21.89
N SER A 60 -2.36 2.89 -20.99
CA SER A 60 -2.45 1.80 -20.03
C SER A 60 -3.36 2.12 -18.83
N GLY A 61 -3.92 3.33 -18.74
CA GLY A 61 -4.81 3.74 -17.66
C GLY A 61 -4.12 4.29 -16.41
N ILE A 62 -2.85 4.68 -16.49
CA ILE A 62 -2.15 5.39 -15.40
C ILE A 62 -2.61 6.85 -15.34
N GLY A 63 -2.90 7.32 -14.13
CA GLY A 63 -3.42 8.67 -13.86
C GLY A 63 -2.36 9.72 -13.61
N GLY A 64 -1.10 9.35 -13.40
CA GLY A 64 -0.05 10.29 -13.06
C GLY A 64 1.26 9.64 -12.66
N ILE A 65 2.28 10.46 -12.47
CA ILE A 65 3.60 10.03 -12.04
C ILE A 65 4.10 10.83 -10.84
N THR A 66 4.92 10.17 -10.03
CA THR A 66 5.85 10.82 -9.11
C THR A 66 7.25 10.68 -9.68
N LEU A 67 7.84 11.75 -10.21
CA LEU A 67 9.18 11.73 -10.79
C LEU A 67 10.24 11.68 -9.68
N ILE A 68 11.03 10.61 -9.65
CA ILE A 68 12.06 10.38 -8.63
C ILE A 68 13.43 10.24 -9.30
N PRO A 69 14.28 11.29 -9.24
CA PRO A 69 15.64 11.24 -9.77
C PRO A 69 16.52 10.34 -8.91
N ILE A 70 17.16 9.35 -9.53
CA ILE A 70 18.06 8.40 -8.86
C ILE A 70 19.35 8.20 -9.65
N TYR A 71 20.27 7.40 -9.11
CA TYR A 71 21.51 6.99 -9.78
C TYR A 71 21.26 6.54 -11.22
N GLY A 72 22.26 6.71 -12.08
CA GLY A 72 22.14 6.32 -13.49
C GLY A 72 22.51 4.88 -13.77
N ALA A 73 22.08 4.40 -14.94
CA ALA A 73 22.43 3.09 -15.45
C ALA A 73 23.90 3.07 -15.90
N ARG A 74 24.67 2.08 -15.46
CA ARG A 74 26.11 2.00 -15.76
C ARG A 74 26.35 1.94 -17.28
N GLY A 75 27.27 2.77 -17.78
CA GLY A 75 27.58 2.90 -19.21
C GLY A 75 26.79 4.00 -19.92
N ASP A 76 25.87 4.67 -19.22
CA ASP A 76 25.04 5.76 -19.74
C ASP A 76 25.47 7.15 -19.23
N GLU A 77 26.66 7.25 -18.63
CA GLU A 77 27.14 8.43 -17.90
C GLU A 77 27.17 9.71 -18.77
N LYS A 78 27.41 9.56 -20.09
CA LYS A 78 27.43 10.69 -21.04
C LYS A 78 26.07 11.36 -21.22
N ASN A 79 24.98 10.67 -20.87
CA ASN A 79 23.61 11.15 -21.02
C ASN A 79 23.03 11.65 -19.68
N TYR A 80 23.80 11.59 -18.60
CA TYR A 80 23.35 12.03 -17.29
C TYR A 80 23.09 13.53 -17.26
N THR A 81 22.06 13.93 -16.50
CA THR A 81 21.79 15.34 -16.20
C THR A 81 21.85 15.55 -14.70
N GLU A 82 22.52 16.63 -14.29
CA GLU A 82 22.61 16.95 -12.87
C GLU A 82 21.27 17.43 -12.34
N LEU A 83 20.91 16.94 -11.15
CA LEU A 83 19.71 17.31 -10.40
C LEU A 83 19.58 18.83 -10.32
N LEU A 84 18.39 19.35 -10.66
CA LEU A 84 18.05 20.78 -10.67
C LEU A 84 18.89 21.67 -11.63
N SER A 85 19.72 21.08 -12.51
CA SER A 85 20.39 21.83 -13.58
C SER A 85 19.38 22.42 -14.59
N PRO A 86 19.75 23.45 -15.36
CA PRO A 86 18.86 23.99 -16.40
C PRO A 86 18.31 22.93 -17.35
N ARG A 87 19.16 21.99 -17.81
CA ARG A 87 18.74 20.90 -18.70
C ARG A 87 17.80 19.91 -18.00
N PHE A 88 18.07 19.55 -16.75
CA PHE A 88 17.16 18.70 -15.97
C PHE A 88 15.78 19.37 -15.82
N MET A 89 15.76 20.67 -15.52
CA MET A 89 14.50 21.41 -15.38
C MET A 89 13.75 21.59 -16.71
N GLU A 90 14.42 21.63 -17.86
CA GLU A 90 13.76 21.54 -19.17
C GLU A 90 12.99 20.23 -19.33
N LEU A 91 13.60 19.11 -18.96
CA LEU A 91 12.98 17.79 -19.02
C LEU A 91 11.81 17.66 -18.04
N VAL A 92 11.94 18.22 -16.82
CA VAL A 92 10.84 18.30 -15.85
C VAL A 92 9.66 19.11 -16.40
N ARG A 93 9.92 20.27 -17.01
CA ARG A 93 8.86 21.07 -17.66
C ARG A 93 8.23 20.33 -18.83
N HIS A 94 9.01 19.60 -19.62
CA HIS A 94 8.49 18.77 -20.72
C HIS A 94 7.57 17.66 -20.19
N ALA A 95 8.02 16.88 -19.20
CA ALA A 95 7.22 15.83 -18.58
C ALA A 95 5.92 16.37 -17.97
N SER A 96 6.00 17.49 -17.24
CA SER A 96 4.82 18.16 -16.67
C SER A 96 3.82 18.60 -17.75
N LYS A 97 4.30 19.21 -18.85
CA LYS A 97 3.45 19.60 -19.99
C LYS A 97 2.80 18.40 -20.66
N GLU A 98 3.52 17.30 -20.83
CA GLU A 98 3.00 16.07 -21.42
C GLU A 98 1.96 15.41 -20.51
N CYS A 99 2.21 15.35 -19.20
CA CYS A 99 1.20 14.91 -18.24
C CYS A 99 -0.07 15.77 -18.35
N ALA A 100 0.06 17.10 -18.38
CA ALA A 100 -1.09 17.99 -18.55
C ALA A 100 -1.84 17.75 -19.88
N ARG A 101 -1.11 17.55 -21.00
CA ARG A 101 -1.68 17.20 -22.31
C ARG A 101 -2.49 15.90 -22.27
N LEU A 102 -2.04 14.93 -21.47
CA LEU A 102 -2.63 13.60 -21.34
C LEU A 102 -3.69 13.50 -20.22
N GLY A 103 -3.95 14.59 -19.47
CA GLY A 103 -4.85 14.58 -18.32
C GLY A 103 -4.31 13.80 -17.12
N MET A 104 -2.98 13.68 -17.03
CA MET A 104 -2.25 13.00 -15.96
C MET A 104 -1.71 13.97 -14.91
N GLY A 105 -1.42 13.44 -13.73
CA GLY A 105 -0.72 14.14 -12.66
C GLY A 105 0.79 14.10 -12.76
N PHE A 106 1.41 15.14 -12.22
CA PHE A 106 2.86 15.25 -12.12
C PHE A 106 3.27 15.71 -10.73
N ASP A 107 3.79 14.77 -9.95
CA ASP A 107 4.46 15.01 -8.68
C ASP A 107 5.97 14.79 -8.83
N MET A 108 6.74 15.30 -7.88
CA MET A 108 8.20 15.16 -7.91
C MET A 108 8.76 14.96 -6.51
N ALA A 109 9.77 14.10 -6.37
CA ALA A 109 10.52 13.98 -5.12
C ALA A 109 11.11 15.33 -4.70
N PHE A 110 11.05 15.62 -3.40
CA PHE A 110 11.69 16.80 -2.78
C PHE A 110 13.19 16.55 -2.57
N GLY A 111 13.88 16.15 -3.63
CA GLY A 111 15.26 15.74 -3.59
C GLY A 111 15.59 14.74 -4.69
N SER A 112 16.60 13.92 -4.43
CA SER A 112 16.96 12.78 -5.25
C SER A 112 17.21 11.59 -4.34
N GLY A 113 16.85 10.39 -4.80
CA GLY A 113 16.86 9.21 -3.94
C GLY A 113 16.19 9.49 -2.61
N TRP A 114 16.76 8.98 -1.52
CA TRP A 114 16.26 9.19 -0.17
C TRP A 114 17.35 8.92 0.88
N PRO A 115 17.22 9.44 2.10
CA PRO A 115 16.43 10.62 2.46
C PRO A 115 16.93 11.88 1.74
N PHE A 116 16.14 12.94 1.69
CA PHE A 116 16.54 14.15 0.97
C PHE A 116 17.74 14.87 1.61
N GLY A 117 18.53 15.49 0.73
CA GLY A 117 19.81 16.10 1.02
C GLY A 117 20.48 16.53 -0.27
N GLY A 118 21.77 16.86 -0.21
CA GLY A 118 22.52 17.24 -1.41
C GLY A 118 23.86 17.88 -1.10
N PRO A 119 24.65 18.22 -2.14
CA PRO A 119 25.97 18.83 -1.97
C PRO A 119 25.93 20.23 -1.33
N TRP A 120 24.75 20.87 -1.27
CA TRP A 120 24.53 22.14 -0.57
C TRP A 120 24.36 22.00 0.95
N ILE A 121 24.28 20.78 1.48
CA ILE A 121 24.24 20.54 2.93
C ILE A 121 25.67 20.40 3.44
N ALA A 122 26.09 21.37 4.26
CA ALA A 122 27.38 21.33 4.92
C ALA A 122 27.41 20.21 5.99
N ARG A 123 28.58 19.60 6.22
CA ARG A 123 28.73 18.44 7.11
C ARG A 123 28.29 18.75 8.55
N GLU A 124 28.61 19.95 9.02
CA GLU A 124 28.24 20.48 10.32
C GLU A 124 26.72 20.62 10.51
N ASN A 125 25.93 20.69 9.43
CA ASN A 125 24.47 20.80 9.48
C ASN A 125 23.73 19.51 9.09
N SER A 126 24.46 18.45 8.72
CA SER A 126 23.88 17.15 8.34
C SER A 126 23.36 16.36 9.54
N ALA A 127 22.59 15.29 9.31
CA ALA A 127 22.17 14.31 10.31
C ALA A 127 23.21 14.04 11.40
N LYS A 128 22.77 14.15 12.66
CA LYS A 128 23.66 14.11 13.83
C LYS A 128 23.34 12.97 14.78
N ARG A 129 24.37 12.60 15.53
CA ARG A 129 24.30 11.61 16.61
C ARG A 129 25.00 12.10 17.86
N ILE A 130 24.64 11.50 18.98
CA ILE A 130 25.39 11.59 20.24
C ILE A 130 26.47 10.51 20.28
N THR A 131 27.69 10.86 20.70
CA THR A 131 28.81 9.93 20.88
C THR A 131 28.89 9.42 22.32
N ALA A 132 29.73 8.41 22.56
CA ALA A 132 29.97 7.89 23.92
C ALA A 132 30.58 8.91 24.90
N ASP A 133 31.29 9.93 24.40
CA ASP A 133 31.79 11.07 25.17
C ASP A 133 30.80 12.25 25.24
N MET A 134 29.52 12.01 24.90
CA MET A 134 28.40 12.96 24.98
C MET A 134 28.59 14.20 24.08
N LYS A 135 29.20 14.03 22.91
CA LYS A 135 29.31 15.09 21.89
C LYS A 135 28.30 14.86 20.78
N CYS A 136 27.70 15.94 20.29
CA CYS A 136 26.90 15.91 19.08
C CYS A 136 27.82 16.03 17.87
N GLU A 137 27.76 15.06 16.95
CA GLU A 137 28.56 15.06 15.72
C GLU A 137 27.75 14.63 14.51
N SER A 138 28.22 15.01 13.31
CA SER A 138 27.68 14.51 12.05
C SER A 138 27.86 13.00 11.93
N VAL A 139 26.79 12.29 11.56
CA VAL A 139 26.84 10.87 11.20
C VAL A 139 27.66 10.66 9.92
N GLY A 140 27.79 11.69 9.09
CA GLY A 140 28.43 11.62 7.78
C GLY A 140 27.62 10.85 6.73
N PHE A 141 26.35 10.57 7.03
CA PHE A 141 25.44 9.86 6.13
C PHE A 141 25.12 10.72 4.89
N LYS A 142 25.08 10.07 3.73
CA LYS A 142 24.84 10.72 2.44
C LYS A 142 23.58 10.16 1.80
N VAL A 143 22.96 10.97 0.94
CA VAL A 143 21.76 10.62 0.18
C VAL A 143 21.96 9.26 -0.51
N LYS A 144 21.08 8.29 -0.22
CA LYS A 144 21.14 6.97 -0.85
C LYS A 144 20.62 7.10 -2.28
N ARG A 145 21.20 6.29 -3.18
CA ARG A 145 20.71 6.14 -4.57
C ARG A 145 20.59 7.48 -5.31
N SER A 146 21.38 8.49 -4.93
CA SER A 146 21.32 9.84 -5.49
C SER A 146 21.63 9.86 -6.99
N ALA A 147 20.88 10.66 -7.73
CA ALA A 147 21.20 11.10 -9.08
C ALA A 147 22.49 11.96 -9.09
N PRO A 148 23.14 12.10 -10.26
CA PRO A 148 24.17 13.10 -10.48
C PRO A 148 23.71 14.49 -9.99
N GLY A 149 24.61 15.25 -9.34
CA GLY A 149 24.27 16.52 -8.69
C GLY A 149 23.52 16.41 -7.35
N GLY A 150 22.93 15.25 -7.03
CA GLY A 150 22.23 15.00 -5.76
C GLY A 150 23.10 14.36 -4.66
N HIS A 151 24.31 13.91 -5.00
CA HIS A 151 25.19 13.26 -4.03
C HIS A 151 25.76 14.27 -3.02
N GLY A 152 25.37 14.13 -1.75
CA GLY A 152 25.87 14.95 -0.65
C GLY A 152 25.30 14.49 0.69
N TYR A 153 25.47 15.29 1.73
CA TYR A 153 24.98 14.95 3.06
C TYR A 153 23.45 15.04 3.13
N VAL A 154 22.84 14.15 3.91
CA VAL A 154 21.41 14.26 4.26
C VAL A 154 21.20 15.40 5.26
N VAL A 155 20.01 15.99 5.27
CA VAL A 155 19.64 17.00 6.28
C VAL A 155 19.69 16.39 7.69
N ASP A 156 19.75 17.25 8.71
CA ASP A 156 19.54 16.84 10.09
C ASP A 156 18.02 16.73 10.34
N PRO A 157 17.45 15.53 10.50
CA PRO A 157 16.01 15.39 10.64
C PRO A 157 15.46 16.05 11.91
N PHE A 158 16.30 16.29 12.92
CA PHE A 158 15.91 16.90 14.19
C PHE A 158 16.31 18.38 14.30
N GLY A 159 17.11 18.89 13.36
CA GLY A 159 17.57 20.27 13.32
C GLY A 159 16.88 21.09 12.23
N SER A 160 16.50 22.34 12.53
CA SER A 160 15.82 23.19 11.54
C SER A 160 16.75 23.74 10.46
N SER A 161 18.02 24.02 10.79
CA SER A 161 18.95 24.75 9.91
C SER A 161 19.15 24.09 8.55
N SER A 162 19.47 22.80 8.48
CA SER A 162 19.68 22.11 7.19
C SER A 162 18.39 21.87 6.42
N ASN A 163 17.26 21.66 7.10
CA ASN A 163 15.95 21.58 6.45
C ASN A 163 15.58 22.92 5.79
N ILE A 164 15.86 24.05 6.44
CA ILE A 164 15.67 25.38 5.83
C ILE A 164 16.60 25.57 4.62
N VAL A 165 17.88 25.22 4.74
CA VAL A 165 18.82 25.30 3.60
C VAL A 165 18.35 24.45 2.42
N HIS A 166 17.86 23.24 2.67
CA HIS A 166 17.30 22.38 1.63
C HIS A 166 16.02 22.98 1.02
N ALA A 167 15.11 23.50 1.85
CA ALA A 167 13.89 24.15 1.41
C ALA A 167 14.17 25.38 0.52
N GLU A 168 15.12 26.23 0.90
CA GLU A 168 15.52 27.39 0.11
C GLU A 168 16.10 26.98 -1.25
N LYS A 169 16.83 25.86 -1.33
CA LYS A 169 17.32 25.37 -2.62
C LYS A 169 16.19 25.06 -3.59
N PHE A 170 15.12 24.43 -3.12
CA PHE A 170 13.93 24.18 -3.93
C PHE A 170 13.15 25.46 -4.23
N ARG A 171 13.02 26.38 -3.26
CA ARG A 171 12.38 27.68 -3.49
C ARG A 171 13.07 28.49 -4.57
N GLU A 172 14.39 28.53 -4.57
CA GLU A 172 15.22 29.22 -5.57
C GLU A 172 14.90 28.77 -7.01
N ILE A 173 14.63 27.47 -7.21
CA ILE A 173 14.40 26.88 -8.53
C ILE A 173 12.91 26.95 -8.92
N PHE A 174 12.01 26.55 -8.03
CA PHE A 174 10.58 26.40 -8.35
C PHE A 174 9.79 27.71 -8.22
N SER A 175 10.36 28.75 -7.60
CA SER A 175 9.73 30.09 -7.58
C SER A 175 9.95 30.88 -8.88
N ARG A 176 10.82 30.41 -9.79
CA ARG A 176 11.07 31.06 -11.09
C ARG A 176 9.82 30.97 -11.97
N PRO A 177 9.44 32.03 -12.72
CA PRO A 177 8.20 32.06 -13.49
C PRO A 177 7.97 30.84 -14.40
N GLU A 178 9.03 30.36 -15.06
CA GLU A 178 8.99 29.21 -15.96
C GLU A 178 8.76 27.86 -15.26
N ASN A 179 8.95 27.78 -13.94
CA ASN A 179 8.80 26.55 -13.15
C ASN A 179 7.59 26.57 -12.21
N ARG A 180 6.88 27.69 -12.11
CA ARG A 180 5.71 27.80 -11.22
C ARG A 180 4.58 26.89 -11.70
N GLY A 181 4.00 26.13 -10.78
CA GLY A 181 2.83 25.26 -11.03
C GLY A 181 3.12 24.02 -11.88
N ILE A 182 4.38 23.72 -12.21
CA ILE A 182 4.72 22.52 -12.99
C ILE A 182 4.63 21.23 -12.15
N VAL A 183 4.73 21.34 -10.82
CA VAL A 183 4.61 20.24 -9.86
C VAL A 183 3.31 20.40 -9.09
N ARG A 184 2.47 19.36 -9.09
CA ARG A 184 1.22 19.33 -8.31
C ARG A 184 1.48 19.04 -6.84
N ALA A 185 2.36 18.08 -6.54
CA ALA A 185 2.80 17.79 -5.18
C ALA A 185 4.29 17.45 -5.12
N PHE A 186 4.93 17.85 -4.02
CA PHE A 186 6.25 17.35 -3.68
C PHE A 186 6.14 16.12 -2.79
N PHE A 187 7.00 15.14 -3.04
CA PHE A 187 7.02 13.85 -2.35
C PHE A 187 8.23 13.73 -1.43
N ASN A 188 7.99 13.31 -0.18
CA ASN A 188 9.01 12.85 0.76
C ASN A 188 8.84 11.35 1.02
N ASP A 189 9.89 10.59 0.71
CA ASP A 189 10.01 9.15 0.92
C ASP A 189 10.14 8.80 2.41
N SER A 190 10.06 7.51 2.71
CA SER A 190 10.20 6.90 4.03
C SER A 190 11.47 7.32 4.77
N TYR A 191 11.40 7.34 6.09
CA TYR A 191 12.50 7.81 6.93
C TYR A 191 13.64 6.78 6.99
N GLU A 192 14.81 7.16 6.48
CA GLU A 192 16.02 6.32 6.49
C GLU A 192 17.30 7.10 6.86
N PHE A 193 17.21 8.02 7.83
CA PHE A 193 18.36 8.77 8.36
C PHE A 193 19.16 7.90 9.35
N TYR A 194 19.76 6.81 8.87
CA TYR A 194 20.43 5.83 9.74
C TYR A 194 21.49 6.46 10.63
N GLY A 195 21.49 6.06 11.91
CA GLY A 195 22.40 6.57 12.93
C GLY A 195 22.06 7.97 13.46
N ALA A 196 21.10 8.69 12.87
CA ALA A 196 20.67 9.99 13.38
C ALA A 196 19.85 9.79 14.67
N ASN A 197 20.28 10.42 15.76
CA ASN A 197 19.61 10.31 17.07
C ASN A 197 19.75 11.56 17.95
N PHE A 198 20.31 12.65 17.44
CA PHE A 198 20.54 13.86 18.23
C PHE A 198 20.59 15.09 17.33
N THR A 199 20.61 16.29 17.92
CA THR A 199 20.88 17.56 17.22
C THR A 199 21.54 18.54 18.17
N ASP A 200 22.12 19.64 17.67
CA ASP A 200 22.86 20.61 18.49
C ASP A 200 21.98 21.24 19.57
N ALA A 201 20.71 21.51 19.25
CA ALA A 201 19.74 22.14 20.15
C ALA A 201 18.99 21.14 21.04
N PHE A 202 19.38 19.86 21.07
CA PHE A 202 18.60 18.82 21.74
C PHE A 202 18.42 19.09 23.22
N TYR A 203 19.46 19.49 23.94
CA TYR A 203 19.36 19.68 25.39
C TYR A 203 18.43 20.84 25.74
N GLU A 204 18.54 21.95 25.01
CA GLU A 204 17.69 23.12 25.19
C GLU A 204 16.23 22.80 24.85
N GLU A 205 16.00 22.10 23.74
CA GLU A 205 14.66 21.69 23.33
C GLU A 205 14.06 20.64 24.27
N PHE A 206 14.87 19.70 24.78
CA PHE A 206 14.43 18.73 25.78
C PHE A 206 13.97 19.44 27.05
N GLU A 207 14.81 20.30 27.62
CA GLU A 207 14.49 21.02 28.86
C GLU A 207 13.22 21.86 28.69
N ARG A 208 13.12 22.58 27.56
CA ARG A 208 11.94 23.38 27.21
C ARG A 208 10.67 22.56 27.09
N ARG A 209 10.74 21.35 26.51
CA ARG A 209 9.56 20.52 26.20
C ARG A 209 9.17 19.54 27.31
N ARG A 210 10.13 19.07 28.10
CA ARG A 210 9.94 18.03 29.14
C ARG A 210 10.01 18.59 30.56
N GLY A 211 10.54 19.80 30.72
CA GLY A 211 10.54 20.54 31.99
C GLY A 211 11.65 20.15 32.98
N TYR A 212 12.71 19.49 32.51
CA TYR A 212 13.89 19.17 33.33
C TYR A 212 15.15 18.99 32.46
N ASP A 213 16.34 19.17 33.04
CA ASP A 213 17.62 18.98 32.34
C ASP A 213 17.94 17.49 32.10
N PHE A 214 18.18 17.11 30.84
CA PHE A 214 18.56 15.75 30.45
C PHE A 214 20.05 15.44 30.69
N ARG A 215 20.93 16.46 30.73
CA ARG A 215 22.39 16.28 30.82
C ARG A 215 22.84 15.37 31.98
N PRO A 216 22.26 15.45 33.19
CA PRO A 216 22.65 14.56 34.30
C PRO A 216 22.37 13.07 34.04
N TYR A 217 21.47 12.75 33.12
CA TYR A 217 21.03 11.38 32.84
C TYR A 217 21.58 10.82 31.54
N ALA A 218 21.94 11.68 30.57
CA ALA A 218 22.32 11.30 29.22
C ALA A 218 23.33 10.14 29.15
N ARG A 219 24.43 10.23 29.91
CA ARG A 219 25.49 9.21 29.88
C ARG A 219 24.99 7.83 30.31
N GLU A 220 24.21 7.79 31.38
CA GLU A 220 23.71 6.53 31.93
C GLU A 220 22.54 5.97 31.12
N ILE A 221 21.70 6.83 30.54
CA ILE A 221 20.63 6.43 29.63
C ILE A 221 21.22 5.78 28.38
N PHE A 222 22.16 6.44 27.69
CA PHE A 222 22.76 5.89 26.48
C PHE A 222 23.65 4.66 26.73
N ALA A 223 24.23 4.51 27.92
CA ALA A 223 24.97 3.31 28.30
C ALA A 223 24.10 2.02 28.36
N GLN A 224 22.77 2.16 28.41
CA GLN A 224 21.83 1.03 28.43
C GLN A 224 21.48 0.50 27.02
N SER A 225 22.04 1.07 25.96
CA SER A 225 21.88 0.50 24.62
C SER A 225 22.75 -0.73 24.41
N PRO A 226 22.27 -1.73 23.66
CA PRO A 226 23.13 -2.83 23.24
C PRO A 226 24.28 -2.28 22.37
N LYS A 227 25.48 -2.83 22.56
CA LYS A 227 26.61 -2.49 21.69
C LYS A 227 26.34 -2.97 20.26
N PRO A 228 26.79 -2.23 19.24
CA PRO A 228 26.70 -2.70 17.86
C PRO A 228 27.43 -4.04 17.72
N SER A 229 26.69 -5.12 17.41
CA SER A 229 27.28 -6.40 17.01
C SER A 229 27.46 -6.42 15.50
N ARG A 230 28.58 -6.97 15.01
CA ARG A 230 28.87 -7.15 13.58
C ARG A 230 28.12 -8.35 12.95
N SER A 231 27.38 -9.13 13.75
CA SER A 231 26.53 -10.23 13.32
C SER A 231 25.15 -10.13 13.96
N ALA A 232 24.09 -10.29 13.17
CA ALA A 232 22.69 -10.18 13.60
C ALA A 232 22.24 -11.29 14.58
N GLU A 233 23.14 -12.17 15.01
CA GLU A 233 22.87 -13.20 16.00
C GLU A 233 23.56 -12.86 17.32
N THR A 234 22.72 -12.74 18.37
CA THR A 234 23.02 -12.47 19.78
C THR A 234 23.40 -11.02 20.13
N SER A 235 22.36 -10.19 20.31
CA SER A 235 22.45 -9.00 21.14
C SER A 235 22.76 -9.43 22.58
N ALA A 236 23.97 -9.17 23.08
CA ALA A 236 24.22 -9.21 24.51
C ALA A 236 23.18 -8.32 25.21
N ALA A 237 22.56 -8.82 26.28
CA ALA A 237 21.64 -8.04 27.09
C ALA A 237 22.33 -6.73 27.49
N PRO A 238 21.62 -5.58 27.45
CA PRO A 238 22.21 -4.32 27.88
C PRO A 238 22.75 -4.48 29.31
N ALA A 239 23.83 -3.74 29.62
CA ALA A 239 24.20 -3.54 31.02
C ALA A 239 22.93 -3.09 31.75
N GLY A 240 22.61 -3.68 32.91
CA GLY A 240 21.37 -3.40 33.63
C GLY A 240 21.14 -1.89 33.85
N PHE A 241 19.96 -1.48 34.32
CA PHE A 241 19.51 -0.08 34.44
C PHE A 241 20.38 0.87 35.32
N GLY A 242 21.60 0.46 35.67
CA GLY A 242 22.58 1.24 36.39
C GLY A 242 22.08 1.66 37.76
N SER A 243 22.51 2.85 38.18
CA SER A 243 22.06 3.56 39.36
C SER A 243 20.67 4.20 39.22
N LEU A 244 20.19 4.43 37.98
CA LEU A 244 18.86 5.00 37.72
C LEU A 244 17.73 4.05 38.10
N GLY A 245 17.94 2.74 37.96
CA GLY A 245 16.89 1.74 38.14
C GLY A 245 15.89 1.69 36.98
N ALA A 246 15.13 0.59 36.91
CA ALA A 246 14.31 0.25 35.75
C ALA A 246 13.23 1.29 35.44
N GLU A 247 12.52 1.73 36.48
CA GLU A 247 11.38 2.63 36.32
C GLU A 247 11.82 4.03 35.85
N LYS A 248 12.80 4.62 36.53
CA LYS A 248 13.32 5.95 36.18
C LYS A 248 13.91 5.96 34.78
N SER A 249 14.66 4.93 34.42
CA SER A 249 15.20 4.79 33.07
C SER A 249 14.10 4.74 32.01
N ALA A 250 13.07 3.90 32.20
CA ALA A 250 11.98 3.77 31.24
C ALA A 250 11.26 5.11 31.00
N ARG A 251 11.04 5.89 32.06
CA ARG A 251 10.43 7.22 32.00
C ARG A 251 11.29 8.23 31.22
N ILE A 252 12.59 8.25 31.47
CA ILE A 252 13.51 9.14 30.76
C ILE A 252 13.63 8.73 29.28
N TRP A 253 13.61 7.43 28.96
CA TRP A 253 13.56 6.96 27.57
C TRP A 253 12.29 7.41 26.84
N GLN A 254 11.14 7.41 27.51
CA GLN A 254 9.89 7.94 26.95
C GLN A 254 10.03 9.43 26.59
N ASP A 255 10.56 10.24 27.51
CA ASP A 255 10.70 11.69 27.30
C ASP A 255 11.77 12.01 26.23
N TYR A 256 12.85 11.21 26.14
CA TYR A 256 13.84 11.30 25.07
C TYR A 256 13.21 11.05 23.70
N HIS A 257 12.51 9.93 23.52
CA HIS A 257 11.92 9.58 22.23
C HIS A 257 10.80 10.54 21.85
N GLU A 258 10.01 11.02 22.81
CA GLU A 258 9.01 12.06 22.53
C GLU A 258 9.68 13.35 22.05
N THR A 259 10.82 13.73 22.62
CA THR A 259 11.58 14.91 22.16
C THR A 259 12.10 14.70 20.72
N ILE A 260 12.61 13.51 20.41
CA ILE A 260 13.01 13.15 19.05
C ILE A 260 11.83 13.21 18.06
N SER A 261 10.68 12.66 18.45
CA SER A 261 9.45 12.70 17.66
C SER A 261 8.99 14.14 17.39
N ASP A 262 8.98 14.99 18.42
CA ASP A 262 8.57 16.39 18.33
C ASP A 262 9.51 17.18 17.40
N LEU A 263 10.82 16.98 17.54
CA LEU A 263 11.82 17.66 16.71
C LEU A 263 11.70 17.25 15.24
N LEU A 264 11.47 15.96 14.95
CA LEU A 264 11.25 15.48 13.59
C LEU A 264 10.02 16.14 12.94
N LEU A 265 8.92 16.19 13.69
CA LEU A 265 7.66 16.81 13.22
C LEU A 265 7.85 18.30 12.93
N ASP A 266 8.44 19.04 13.86
CA ASP A 266 8.58 20.49 13.80
C ASP A 266 9.65 20.95 12.78
N ASN A 267 10.79 20.25 12.73
CA ASN A 267 11.99 20.73 12.02
C ASN A 267 12.16 20.12 10.62
N MET A 268 11.58 18.95 10.34
CA MET A 268 11.66 18.34 9.02
C MET A 268 10.29 18.35 8.32
N VAL A 269 9.30 17.67 8.90
CA VAL A 269 8.01 17.43 8.22
C VAL A 269 7.21 18.72 8.03
N GLU A 270 7.12 19.58 9.06
CA GLU A 270 6.44 20.87 8.94
C GLU A 270 7.16 21.82 7.96
N ILE A 271 8.50 21.85 7.96
CA ILE A 271 9.26 22.69 7.04
C ILE A 271 9.06 22.25 5.60
N PHE A 272 9.08 20.94 5.35
CA PHE A 272 8.74 20.35 4.06
C PHE A 272 7.31 20.72 3.62
N ALA A 273 6.30 20.44 4.46
CA ALA A 273 4.89 20.70 4.15
C ALA A 273 4.59 22.20 3.91
N ARG A 274 5.20 23.09 4.70
CA ARG A 274 5.09 24.55 4.48
C ARG A 274 5.76 24.99 3.20
N THR A 275 6.90 24.38 2.85
CA THR A 275 7.62 24.73 1.62
C THR A 275 6.85 24.30 0.37
N ALA A 276 6.31 23.09 0.35
CA ALA A 276 5.44 22.64 -0.73
C ALA A 276 4.26 23.60 -0.94
N ARG A 277 3.52 23.92 0.14
CA ARG A 277 2.40 24.87 0.09
C ARG A 277 2.81 26.26 -0.37
N GLY A 278 3.97 26.76 0.08
CA GLY A 278 4.53 28.04 -0.35
C GLY A 278 4.89 28.10 -1.84
N LEU A 279 5.14 26.94 -2.46
CA LEU A 279 5.36 26.79 -3.90
C LEU A 279 4.07 26.53 -4.70
N GLY A 280 2.91 26.53 -4.04
CA GLY A 280 1.62 26.23 -4.66
C GLY A 280 1.40 24.74 -4.94
N ALA A 281 2.14 23.86 -4.28
CA ALA A 281 2.06 22.40 -4.42
C ALA A 281 1.57 21.75 -3.11
N ALA A 282 0.96 20.56 -3.22
CA ALA A 282 0.64 19.73 -2.07
C ALA A 282 1.90 19.01 -1.54
N SER A 283 1.85 18.48 -0.31
CA SER A 283 2.88 17.57 0.20
C SER A 283 2.39 16.13 0.32
N VAL A 284 3.18 15.19 -0.21
CA VAL A 284 3.01 13.74 -0.05
C VAL A 284 4.11 13.23 0.88
N ASN A 285 3.77 12.44 1.90
CA ASN A 285 4.74 11.99 2.90
C ASN A 285 4.57 10.53 3.30
N GLN A 286 5.65 9.77 3.18
CA GLN A 286 5.83 8.48 3.80
C GLN A 286 6.47 8.66 5.19
N ALA A 287 5.67 8.64 6.24
CA ALA A 287 6.14 8.85 7.62
C ALA A 287 6.75 7.60 8.27
N HIS A 288 6.52 6.41 7.72
CA HIS A 288 7.03 5.18 8.30
C HIS A 288 8.56 5.07 8.24
N GLY A 289 9.11 4.18 9.07
CA GLY A 289 10.55 4.15 9.37
C GLY A 289 10.98 5.21 10.38
N SER A 290 10.17 6.24 10.64
CA SER A 290 10.56 7.32 11.52
C SER A 290 10.59 6.93 13.00
N PRO A 291 11.43 7.60 13.81
CA PRO A 291 11.45 7.44 15.26
C PRO A 291 10.41 8.33 15.96
N GLY A 292 9.25 8.55 15.34
CA GLY A 292 8.23 9.47 15.84
C GLY A 292 6.80 8.95 15.71
N ASN A 293 5.84 9.76 16.14
CA ASN A 293 4.42 9.42 16.04
C ASN A 293 3.95 9.46 14.59
N LEU A 294 3.77 8.27 14.00
CA LEU A 294 3.41 8.13 12.60
C LEU A 294 2.12 8.87 12.23
N LEU A 295 1.12 8.89 13.12
CA LEU A 295 -0.15 9.58 12.83
C LEU A 295 0.05 11.07 12.65
N ASP A 296 0.82 11.68 13.55
CA ASP A 296 1.09 13.12 13.52
C ASP A 296 1.95 13.50 12.31
N LEU A 297 2.98 12.69 12.02
CA LEU A 297 3.88 12.89 10.88
C LEU A 297 3.16 12.71 9.53
N TYR A 298 2.26 11.73 9.42
CA TYR A 298 1.42 11.55 8.25
C TYR A 298 0.45 12.72 8.07
N ALA A 299 -0.31 13.05 9.11
CA ALA A 299 -1.37 14.05 9.05
C ALA A 299 -0.85 15.49 8.84
N LYS A 300 0.43 15.73 9.12
CA LYS A 300 1.08 17.02 8.87
C LYS A 300 1.12 17.41 7.39
N CYS A 301 1.11 16.43 6.50
CA CYS A 301 1.14 16.61 5.06
C CYS A 301 -0.26 16.53 4.43
N ASP A 302 -0.38 16.95 3.17
CA ASP A 302 -1.66 16.98 2.46
C ASP A 302 -2.14 15.58 2.04
N ILE A 303 -1.20 14.69 1.72
CA ILE A 303 -1.45 13.31 1.31
C ILE A 303 -0.54 12.38 2.12
N PRO A 304 -1.08 11.71 3.16
CA PRO A 304 -0.41 10.58 3.81
C PRO A 304 -0.18 9.44 2.81
N GLU A 305 1.04 8.91 2.72
CA GLU A 305 1.36 7.77 1.85
C GLU A 305 1.99 6.63 2.64
N THR A 306 1.37 5.44 2.65
CA THR A 306 1.99 4.24 3.24
C THR A 306 2.78 3.44 2.20
N GLU A 307 3.19 2.23 2.55
CA GLU A 307 3.85 1.28 1.66
C GLU A 307 3.30 -0.13 1.86
N SER A 308 3.20 -0.90 0.77
CA SER A 308 3.06 -2.36 0.80
C SER A 308 4.35 -3.03 0.32
N PHE A 309 5.27 -3.29 1.26
CA PHE A 309 6.55 -3.92 0.96
C PHE A 309 6.56 -5.44 1.14
N GLY A 310 7.05 -6.14 0.12
CA GLY A 310 7.18 -7.60 0.09
C GLY A 310 5.91 -8.33 -0.37
N SER A 311 6.03 -9.64 -0.58
CA SER A 311 4.91 -10.49 -1.00
C SER A 311 4.18 -11.08 0.21
N SER A 312 2.88 -10.82 0.30
CA SER A 312 1.96 -11.37 1.29
C SER A 312 1.75 -12.87 1.10
N GLY A 313 1.49 -13.56 2.21
CA GLY A 313 1.24 -15.00 2.24
C GLY A 313 -0.24 -15.36 2.10
N PHE A 314 -0.97 -14.74 1.18
CA PHE A 314 -2.41 -15.00 1.00
C PHE A 314 -2.69 -16.47 0.71
N LYS A 315 -3.75 -17.02 1.32
CA LYS A 315 -4.18 -18.41 1.10
C LYS A 315 -5.19 -18.50 -0.05
N ILE A 316 -4.84 -17.90 -1.19
CA ILE A 316 -5.69 -17.88 -2.39
C ILE A 316 -5.13 -18.91 -3.39
N PRO A 317 -5.93 -19.88 -3.84
CA PRO A 317 -5.49 -20.83 -4.85
C PRO A 317 -5.00 -20.14 -6.13
N LEU A 318 -3.90 -20.67 -6.70
CA LEU A 318 -3.32 -20.23 -7.97
C LEU A 318 -2.76 -18.79 -8.02
N VAL A 319 -2.81 -18.02 -6.93
CA VAL A 319 -2.06 -16.76 -6.84
C VAL A 319 -0.56 -17.04 -6.89
N ARG A 320 0.14 -16.36 -7.79
CA ARG A 320 1.60 -16.48 -7.93
C ARG A 320 2.30 -15.88 -6.73
N ARG A 321 3.38 -16.52 -6.33
CA ARG A 321 4.31 -16.01 -5.34
C ARG A 321 5.68 -16.62 -5.61
N ASP A 322 6.72 -15.80 -5.51
CA ASP A 322 8.08 -16.28 -5.59
C ASP A 322 8.38 -17.16 -4.36
N GLY A 323 8.53 -18.47 -4.59
CA GLY A 323 8.77 -19.44 -3.53
C GLY A 323 10.12 -19.26 -2.83
N GLU A 324 11.06 -18.57 -3.48
CA GLU A 324 12.39 -18.32 -2.94
C GLU A 324 12.44 -17.02 -2.08
N TYR A 325 11.35 -16.23 -1.99
CA TYR A 325 11.32 -14.97 -1.22
C TYR A 325 11.61 -15.18 0.27
N PRO A 326 12.74 -14.67 0.81
CA PRO A 326 13.13 -14.91 2.20
C PRO A 326 12.45 -13.90 3.12
N ALA A 327 11.17 -14.16 3.40
CA ALA A 327 10.32 -13.27 4.20
C ALA A 327 10.87 -12.98 5.61
N GLN A 328 11.74 -13.84 6.17
CA GLN A 328 12.40 -13.57 7.46
C GLN A 328 13.40 -12.40 7.37
N ASN A 329 14.00 -12.18 6.20
CA ASN A 329 15.01 -11.13 6.01
C ASN A 329 14.34 -9.78 5.70
N PHE A 330 13.30 -9.81 4.89
CA PHE A 330 12.67 -8.64 4.28
C PHE A 330 11.32 -8.27 4.86
N GLY A 331 10.72 -9.16 5.65
CA GLY A 331 9.40 -8.95 6.20
C GLY A 331 8.27 -9.18 5.21
N ARG A 332 7.07 -8.73 5.60
CA ARG A 332 5.84 -8.83 4.82
C ARG A 332 4.97 -7.60 5.05
N PRO A 333 4.09 -7.26 4.10
CA PRO A 333 3.14 -6.19 4.31
C PRO A 333 2.25 -6.48 5.53
N ASN A 334 2.01 -5.45 6.35
CA ASN A 334 1.18 -5.55 7.54
C ASN A 334 -0.01 -4.56 7.44
N PRO A 335 -1.27 -5.05 7.37
CA PRO A 335 -2.44 -4.18 7.27
C PRO A 335 -2.62 -3.20 8.43
N ASP A 336 -2.20 -3.59 9.65
CA ASP A 336 -2.27 -2.71 10.81
C ASP A 336 -1.29 -1.55 10.69
N MET A 337 -0.16 -1.75 10.00
CA MET A 337 0.79 -0.69 9.68
C MET A 337 0.28 0.22 8.56
N MET A 338 -0.28 -0.36 7.49
CA MET A 338 -0.87 0.39 6.37
C MET A 338 -1.96 1.36 6.85
N LYS A 339 -2.75 0.94 7.84
CA LYS A 339 -3.81 1.74 8.46
C LYS A 339 -3.34 3.03 9.12
N PHE A 340 -2.05 3.21 9.41
CA PHE A 340 -1.57 4.49 9.97
C PHE A 340 -1.76 5.66 9.01
N ALA A 341 -1.55 5.46 7.70
CA ALA A 341 -1.73 6.53 6.72
C ALA A 341 -3.21 6.85 6.50
N SER A 342 -4.07 5.84 6.39
CA SER A 342 -5.52 6.07 6.26
C SER A 342 -6.13 6.65 7.53
N SER A 343 -5.74 6.17 8.72
CA SER A 343 -6.17 6.76 10.00
C SER A 343 -5.78 8.23 10.07
N ALA A 344 -4.53 8.57 9.73
CA ALA A 344 -4.07 9.95 9.69
C ALA A 344 -4.88 10.80 8.70
N ALA A 345 -5.19 10.29 7.51
CA ALA A 345 -6.02 10.98 6.53
C ALA A 345 -7.45 11.21 7.06
N HIS A 346 -8.08 10.19 7.63
CA HIS A 346 -9.43 10.27 8.19
C HIS A 346 -9.51 11.27 9.35
N ILE A 347 -8.67 11.15 10.38
CA ILE A 347 -8.75 12.01 11.57
C ILE A 347 -8.41 13.48 11.26
N SER A 348 -7.63 13.75 10.21
CA SER A 348 -7.29 15.11 9.77
C SER A 348 -8.17 15.65 8.63
N GLY A 349 -9.14 14.87 8.14
CA GLY A 349 -10.06 15.30 7.07
C GLY A 349 -9.42 15.37 5.68
N ARG A 350 -8.33 14.64 5.44
CA ARG A 350 -7.72 14.54 4.11
C ARG A 350 -8.49 13.56 3.25
N LYS A 351 -8.63 13.91 1.98
CA LYS A 351 -9.37 13.11 0.99
C LYS A 351 -8.60 11.89 0.50
N LEU A 352 -7.27 12.02 0.37
CA LEU A 352 -6.42 10.98 -0.20
C LEU A 352 -5.57 10.34 0.90
N ALA A 353 -5.59 9.01 0.93
CA ALA A 353 -4.62 8.18 1.62
C ALA A 353 -3.94 7.33 0.55
N ALA A 354 -2.66 7.58 0.33
CA ALA A 354 -1.90 6.97 -0.73
C ALA A 354 -1.09 5.76 -0.28
N ALA A 355 -0.63 4.96 -1.23
CA ALA A 355 0.36 3.92 -0.95
C ALA A 355 1.31 3.71 -2.12
N GLU A 356 2.60 3.63 -1.81
CA GLU A 356 3.57 2.92 -2.62
C GLU A 356 3.21 1.42 -2.61
N ALA A 357 2.90 0.86 -3.77
CA ALA A 357 2.34 -0.48 -3.90
C ALA A 357 3.24 -1.41 -4.72
N CYS A 358 3.31 -2.66 -4.26
CA CYS A 358 4.01 -3.76 -4.92
C CYS A 358 5.53 -3.59 -5.03
N THR A 359 6.13 -2.98 -4.00
CA THR A 359 7.59 -2.90 -3.81
C THR A 359 8.12 -4.22 -3.28
N TRP A 360 8.81 -4.97 -4.11
CA TRP A 360 9.27 -6.32 -3.78
C TRP A 360 10.76 -6.49 -4.07
N LEU A 361 11.47 -7.07 -3.09
CA LEU A 361 12.79 -7.66 -3.32
C LEU A 361 12.64 -9.11 -3.81
N THR A 362 11.85 -9.27 -4.88
CA THR A 362 11.60 -10.53 -5.58
C THR A 362 12.18 -10.49 -6.99
N ASN A 363 12.07 -11.58 -7.74
CA ASN A 363 12.53 -11.61 -9.11
C ASN A 363 11.66 -10.75 -10.03
N HIS A 364 12.25 -9.72 -10.64
CA HIS A 364 11.60 -8.81 -11.61
C HIS A 364 10.78 -9.54 -12.67
N PHE A 365 11.31 -10.63 -13.20
CA PHE A 365 10.77 -11.30 -14.38
C PHE A 365 9.80 -12.44 -14.04
N LYS A 366 9.45 -12.63 -12.76
CA LYS A 366 8.43 -13.59 -12.30
C LYS A 366 7.15 -12.92 -11.80
N THR A 367 7.09 -11.58 -11.81
CA THR A 367 5.93 -10.83 -11.34
C THR A 367 4.70 -11.12 -12.20
N ALA A 368 3.57 -11.45 -11.57
CA ALA A 368 2.30 -11.71 -12.25
C ALA A 368 1.18 -10.83 -11.69
N LEU A 369 0.23 -10.44 -12.55
CA LEU A 369 -0.92 -9.62 -12.15
C LEU A 369 -1.81 -10.31 -11.10
N SER A 370 -1.88 -11.65 -11.11
CA SER A 370 -2.57 -12.44 -10.09
C SER A 370 -2.00 -12.26 -8.68
N GLN A 371 -0.72 -11.88 -8.57
CA GLN A 371 -0.07 -11.56 -7.29
C GLN A 371 -0.34 -10.11 -6.89
N ILE A 372 -0.40 -9.19 -7.85
CA ILE A 372 -0.62 -7.76 -7.61
C ILE A 372 -2.01 -7.48 -7.05
N LYS A 373 -3.08 -8.02 -7.67
CA LYS A 373 -4.47 -7.68 -7.29
C LYS A 373 -4.77 -7.89 -5.80
N PRO A 374 -4.45 -9.05 -5.18
CA PRO A 374 -4.71 -9.25 -3.75
C PRO A 374 -3.96 -8.29 -2.81
N GLU A 375 -2.77 -7.82 -3.19
CA GLU A 375 -2.03 -6.81 -2.41
C GLU A 375 -2.74 -5.45 -2.47
N LEU A 376 -3.25 -5.06 -3.64
CA LEU A 376 -4.05 -3.84 -3.79
C LEU A 376 -5.35 -3.93 -2.99
N ASP A 377 -6.01 -5.08 -3.01
CA ASP A 377 -7.21 -5.33 -2.21
C ASP A 377 -6.97 -5.21 -0.71
N ALA A 378 -5.79 -5.65 -0.23
CA ALA A 378 -5.39 -5.46 1.16
C ALA A 378 -5.20 -3.98 1.52
N LEU A 379 -4.59 -3.19 0.63
CA LEU A 379 -4.44 -1.75 0.79
C LEU A 379 -5.81 -1.05 0.81
N PHE A 380 -6.73 -1.40 -0.10
CA PHE A 380 -8.08 -0.85 -0.11
C PHE A 380 -8.86 -1.20 1.17
N CYS A 381 -8.74 -2.44 1.67
CA CYS A 381 -9.31 -2.82 2.97
C CYS A 381 -8.67 -2.08 4.16
N ALA A 382 -7.44 -1.59 4.02
CA ALA A 382 -6.79 -0.74 5.01
C ALA A 382 -7.22 0.73 4.93
N GLY A 383 -8.10 1.10 3.99
CA GLY A 383 -8.58 2.47 3.78
C GLY A 383 -7.71 3.31 2.85
N ILE A 384 -6.73 2.71 2.17
CA ILE A 384 -5.98 3.39 1.11
C ILE A 384 -6.88 3.59 -0.10
N ASN A 385 -6.82 4.76 -0.71
CA ASN A 385 -7.66 5.10 -1.86
C ASN A 385 -6.88 5.73 -3.03
N HIS A 386 -5.56 5.81 -2.94
CA HIS A 386 -4.69 6.32 -4.02
C HIS A 386 -3.39 5.49 -4.16
N ILE A 387 -3.38 4.56 -5.10
CA ILE A 387 -2.29 3.63 -5.37
C ILE A 387 -1.25 4.30 -6.27
N SER A 388 0.01 4.19 -5.88
CA SER A 388 1.16 4.48 -6.72
C SER A 388 2.03 3.23 -6.82
N TYR A 389 2.18 2.66 -8.02
CA TYR A 389 3.01 1.49 -8.23
C TYR A 389 4.50 1.82 -8.07
N ASN A 390 5.23 0.97 -7.34
CA ASN A 390 6.69 0.90 -7.42
C ASN A 390 7.10 -0.25 -8.36
N GLY A 391 7.53 0.03 -9.60
CA GLY A 391 7.62 1.34 -10.24
C GLY A 391 7.68 1.28 -11.76
N TRP A 392 7.69 2.46 -12.39
CA TRP A 392 7.88 2.66 -13.82
C TRP A 392 9.29 3.22 -14.06
N THR A 393 10.25 2.34 -14.33
CA THR A 393 11.61 2.81 -14.64
C THR A 393 11.66 3.40 -16.03
N TYR A 394 12.10 4.66 -16.16
CA TYR A 394 12.24 5.28 -17.47
C TYR A 394 13.25 4.51 -18.32
N SER A 395 12.79 3.95 -19.43
CA SER A 395 13.62 3.21 -20.39
C SER A 395 13.21 3.63 -21.80
N PRO A 396 13.99 4.47 -22.50
CA PRO A 396 13.62 4.89 -23.84
C PRO A 396 13.60 3.70 -24.81
N PRO A 397 12.79 3.71 -25.88
CA PRO A 397 12.69 2.58 -26.81
C PRO A 397 13.99 2.20 -27.53
N SER A 398 14.99 3.09 -27.52
CA SER A 398 16.34 2.81 -28.02
C SER A 398 17.13 1.84 -27.15
N VAL A 399 16.74 1.65 -25.88
CA VAL A 399 17.38 0.69 -24.96
C VAL A 399 16.72 -0.67 -25.17
N PRO A 400 17.47 -1.70 -25.61
CA PRO A 400 16.92 -3.02 -25.85
C PRO A 400 16.48 -3.69 -24.55
N PHE A 401 15.60 -4.68 -24.67
CA PHE A 401 15.19 -5.54 -23.57
C PHE A 401 16.37 -6.02 -22.72
N PRO A 402 16.29 -5.97 -21.37
CA PRO A 402 15.11 -5.67 -20.54
C PRO A 402 14.82 -4.18 -20.34
N GLY A 403 15.53 -3.30 -21.03
CA GLY A 403 15.49 -1.87 -20.77
C GLY A 403 16.24 -1.51 -19.49
N ARG A 404 15.99 -0.28 -19.01
CA ARG A 404 16.43 0.15 -17.69
C ARG A 404 15.50 -0.41 -16.60
N LEU A 405 16.09 -0.86 -15.50
CA LEU A 405 15.37 -1.41 -14.35
C LEU A 405 15.86 -0.75 -13.05
N PHE A 406 14.91 -0.39 -12.20
CA PHE A 406 15.17 -0.13 -10.79
C PHE A 406 15.53 -1.44 -10.07
N TYR A 407 16.28 -1.36 -8.96
CA TYR A 407 16.78 -2.59 -8.32
C TYR A 407 15.66 -3.43 -7.72
N ALA A 408 14.61 -2.81 -7.15
CA ALA A 408 13.45 -3.51 -6.60
C ALA A 408 12.41 -3.77 -7.69
N ALA A 409 11.81 -4.96 -7.64
CA ALA A 409 10.57 -5.22 -8.36
C ALA A 409 9.45 -4.37 -7.71
N SER A 410 8.36 -4.07 -8.39
CA SER A 410 7.94 -4.58 -9.69
C SER A 410 8.27 -3.60 -10.83
N ASN A 411 8.38 -4.12 -12.06
CA ASN A 411 8.63 -3.30 -13.23
C ASN A 411 7.35 -3.21 -14.06
N PHE A 412 6.70 -2.04 -14.07
CA PHE A 412 5.46 -1.79 -14.80
C PHE A 412 5.67 -1.16 -16.19
N ASN A 413 6.91 -0.84 -16.57
CA ASN A 413 7.19 -0.16 -17.83
C ASN A 413 6.90 -1.02 -19.07
N ARG A 414 7.18 -0.48 -20.26
CA ARG A 414 6.98 -1.15 -21.56
C ARG A 414 7.58 -2.56 -21.69
N ASN A 415 8.61 -2.87 -20.91
CA ASN A 415 9.30 -4.16 -20.94
C ASN A 415 8.73 -5.15 -19.91
N SER A 416 7.67 -4.77 -19.20
CA SER A 416 6.97 -5.67 -18.29
C SER A 416 6.31 -6.80 -19.07
N ALA A 417 6.35 -8.00 -18.50
CA ALA A 417 5.80 -9.19 -19.14
C ALA A 417 4.30 -9.08 -19.39
N PHE A 418 3.60 -8.17 -18.71
CA PHE A 418 2.14 -8.06 -18.64
C PHE A 418 1.58 -6.71 -19.13
N ILE A 419 2.38 -5.91 -19.85
CA ILE A 419 1.98 -4.58 -20.33
C ILE A 419 0.66 -4.60 -21.13
N ASP A 420 0.41 -5.69 -21.87
CA ASP A 420 -0.81 -5.94 -22.66
C ASP A 420 -2.08 -6.10 -21.80
N PHE A 421 -1.95 -6.48 -20.53
CA PHE A 421 -3.07 -6.63 -19.61
C PHE A 421 -3.11 -5.56 -18.52
N LEU A 422 -2.13 -4.65 -18.50
CA LEU A 422 -2.08 -3.54 -17.56
C LEU A 422 -3.36 -2.65 -17.60
N PRO A 423 -3.98 -2.37 -18.77
CA PRO A 423 -5.26 -1.66 -18.82
C PRO A 423 -6.38 -2.34 -18.01
N HIS A 424 -6.40 -3.67 -17.91
CA HIS A 424 -7.42 -4.38 -17.13
C HIS A 424 -7.20 -4.23 -15.63
N LEU A 425 -5.95 -4.33 -15.16
CA LEU A 425 -5.61 -4.06 -13.77
C LEU A 425 -5.94 -2.61 -13.41
N ASN A 426 -5.55 -1.65 -14.24
CA ASN A 426 -5.75 -0.23 -13.96
C ASN A 426 -7.23 0.16 -14.04
N GLY A 427 -8.01 -0.47 -14.92
CA GLY A 427 -9.47 -0.34 -14.95
C GLY A 427 -10.12 -0.83 -13.65
N TYR A 428 -9.68 -1.98 -13.13
CA TYR A 428 -10.12 -2.50 -11.83
C TYR A 428 -9.79 -1.51 -10.69
N VAL A 429 -8.55 -1.03 -10.62
CA VAL A 429 -8.14 -0.05 -9.61
C VAL A 429 -8.95 1.24 -9.72
N TYR A 430 -9.20 1.72 -10.94
CA TYR A 430 -10.02 2.89 -11.17
C TYR A 430 -11.42 2.76 -10.59
N GLU A 431 -12.11 1.64 -10.85
CA GLU A 431 -13.45 1.40 -10.33
C GLU A 431 -13.49 1.36 -8.79
N VAL A 432 -12.47 0.78 -8.17
CA VAL A 432 -12.36 0.74 -6.70
C VAL A 432 -12.09 2.13 -6.12
N GLN A 433 -11.01 2.79 -6.56
CA GLN A 433 -10.60 4.10 -6.04
C GLN A 433 -11.64 5.19 -6.28
N LYS A 434 -12.34 5.15 -7.43
CA LYS A 434 -13.44 6.06 -7.72
C LYS A 434 -14.49 6.03 -6.62
N THR A 435 -14.84 4.86 -6.10
CA THR A 435 -15.82 4.73 -5.02
C THR A 435 -15.22 5.18 -3.69
N LEU A 436 -14.02 4.69 -3.34
CA LEU A 436 -13.34 5.00 -2.08
C LEU A 436 -12.99 6.49 -1.91
N GLN A 437 -12.73 7.22 -2.99
CA GLN A 437 -12.44 8.67 -2.94
C GLN A 437 -13.69 9.55 -2.87
N ASN A 438 -14.88 8.99 -3.15
CA ASN A 438 -16.16 9.70 -3.18
C ASN A 438 -17.06 9.39 -1.99
N ALA A 439 -16.74 8.36 -1.20
CA ALA A 439 -17.51 7.94 -0.06
C ALA A 439 -16.69 8.18 1.23
N PRO A 440 -17.17 8.99 2.20
CA PRO A 440 -16.52 9.12 3.49
C PRO A 440 -16.44 7.78 4.21
N HIS A 441 -15.38 7.58 5.00
CA HIS A 441 -15.25 6.40 5.84
C HIS A 441 -16.39 6.29 6.88
N ASP A 442 -16.65 5.07 7.36
CA ASP A 442 -17.67 4.76 8.37
C ASP A 442 -17.09 3.98 9.56
N ASN A 443 -15.94 4.44 10.06
CA ASN A 443 -15.27 3.82 11.20
C ASN A 443 -15.97 4.21 12.51
N ASP A 444 -16.24 3.22 13.37
CA ASP A 444 -16.98 3.43 14.62
C ASP A 444 -16.07 3.80 15.79
N VAL A 445 -14.81 3.36 15.76
CA VAL A 445 -13.94 3.35 16.95
C VAL A 445 -12.67 4.13 16.65
N LEU A 446 -12.31 5.04 17.56
CA LEU A 446 -10.95 5.56 17.65
C LEU A 446 -10.15 4.66 18.58
N VAL A 447 -9.02 4.14 18.13
CA VAL A 447 -8.11 3.34 18.96
C VAL A 447 -6.91 4.22 19.32
N TYR A 448 -6.74 4.51 20.59
CA TYR A 448 -5.58 5.28 21.05
C TYR A 448 -4.29 4.54 20.71
N PHE A 449 -3.37 5.20 20.00
CA PHE A 449 -2.04 4.66 19.71
C PHE A 449 -1.08 4.98 20.86
N PRO A 450 -0.70 3.99 21.69
CA PRO A 450 0.03 4.24 22.93
C PRO A 450 1.54 4.28 22.67
N ILE A 451 2.02 5.24 21.87
CA ILE A 451 3.41 5.26 21.41
C ILE A 451 4.45 5.25 22.54
N ARG A 452 4.15 5.91 23.68
CA ARG A 452 5.03 5.90 24.85
C ARG A 452 5.17 4.52 25.51
N ALA A 453 4.26 3.59 25.28
CA ALA A 453 4.44 2.20 25.70
C ALA A 453 5.58 1.52 24.91
N LEU A 454 5.78 1.92 23.65
CA LEU A 454 6.89 1.45 22.81
C LEU A 454 8.24 2.01 23.31
N TRP A 455 8.26 3.26 23.78
CA TRP A 455 9.48 3.99 24.19
C TRP A 455 9.98 3.73 25.62
N LYS A 456 9.52 2.66 26.29
CA LYS A 456 9.97 2.31 27.66
C LYS A 456 11.42 1.83 27.77
N LYS A 457 12.11 1.65 26.65
CA LYS A 457 13.50 1.20 26.58
C LYS A 457 14.18 1.92 25.42
N SER A 458 15.51 1.84 25.40
CA SER A 458 16.30 2.17 24.23
C SER A 458 15.67 1.64 22.93
N GLY A 459 15.81 2.43 21.87
CA GLY A 459 15.48 2.00 20.51
C GLY A 459 16.44 0.98 19.89
N GLY A 460 17.53 0.63 20.58
CA GLY A 460 18.57 -0.25 20.07
C GLY A 460 19.95 0.41 20.11
N PRO A 461 20.92 -0.05 19.30
CA PRO A 461 22.27 0.51 19.26
C PRO A 461 22.29 2.00 18.89
N ASP A 462 21.34 2.46 18.08
CA ASP A 462 21.23 3.86 17.64
C ASP A 462 20.36 4.73 18.59
N HIS A 463 19.96 4.20 19.75
CA HIS A 463 19.16 4.88 20.79
C HIS A 463 17.73 5.27 20.42
N VAL A 464 17.36 5.34 19.13
CA VAL A 464 16.01 5.66 18.63
C VAL A 464 15.26 4.43 18.12
N LEU A 465 13.96 4.35 18.40
CA LEU A 465 13.11 3.25 17.94
C LEU A 465 12.51 3.59 16.58
N MET A 466 12.94 2.89 15.53
CA MET A 466 12.39 3.03 14.18
C MET A 466 11.08 2.27 14.06
N LEU A 467 10.05 2.89 13.48
CA LEU A 467 8.75 2.25 13.21
C LEU A 467 8.63 1.88 11.73
N ASP A 468 9.46 0.92 11.29
CA ASP A 468 9.55 0.51 9.89
C ASP A 468 8.38 -0.37 9.43
N VAL A 469 8.10 -0.35 8.13
CA VAL A 469 7.02 -1.12 7.51
C VAL A 469 7.38 -2.60 7.34
N HIS A 470 8.66 -2.90 7.12
CA HIS A 470 9.17 -4.25 6.86
C HIS A 470 8.94 -5.18 8.05
N ARG A 471 9.16 -4.68 9.26
CA ARG A 471 9.15 -5.45 10.51
C ARG A 471 8.16 -4.86 11.51
N ALA A 472 6.99 -4.45 11.01
CA ALA A 472 5.92 -3.90 11.83
C ALA A 472 5.61 -4.73 13.08
N GLN A 473 5.66 -6.06 12.94
CA GLN A 473 5.41 -7.00 14.04
C GLN A 473 6.43 -6.89 15.19
N GLU A 474 7.69 -6.51 14.92
CA GLU A 474 8.74 -6.38 15.92
C GLU A 474 8.47 -5.19 16.84
N TRP A 475 8.23 -4.00 16.30
CA TRP A 475 7.94 -2.83 17.13
C TRP A 475 6.53 -2.88 17.72
N LEU A 476 5.52 -3.43 17.04
CA LEU A 476 4.20 -3.72 17.65
C LEU A 476 4.35 -4.66 18.85
N GLY A 477 5.27 -5.63 18.77
CA GLY A 477 5.60 -6.53 19.87
C GLY A 477 6.17 -5.86 21.12
N ARG A 478 6.61 -4.60 21.04
CA ARG A 478 7.02 -3.80 22.22
C ARG A 478 5.82 -3.33 23.05
N ALA A 479 4.61 -3.31 22.49
CA ALA A 479 3.36 -3.04 23.20
C ALA A 479 2.35 -4.19 22.91
N PRO A 480 2.54 -5.37 23.51
CA PRO A 480 1.72 -6.55 23.20
C PRO A 480 0.23 -6.32 23.47
N GLN A 481 -0.13 -5.52 24.48
CA GLN A 481 -1.53 -5.18 24.78
C GLN A 481 -2.18 -4.37 23.66
N PHE A 482 -1.42 -3.50 22.98
CA PHE A 482 -1.90 -2.81 21.79
C PHE A 482 -2.08 -3.78 20.64
N ALA A 483 -1.07 -4.59 20.32
CA ALA A 483 -1.14 -5.59 19.25
C ALA A 483 -2.30 -6.60 19.44
N ASP A 484 -2.54 -7.03 20.68
CA ASP A 484 -3.67 -7.91 21.02
C ASP A 484 -5.01 -7.20 20.85
N THR A 485 -5.07 -5.89 21.07
CA THR A 485 -6.28 -5.08 20.86
C THR A 485 -6.61 -5.04 19.38
N LEU A 486 -5.60 -4.83 18.52
CA LEU A 486 -5.80 -4.83 17.07
C LEU A 486 -6.28 -6.20 16.56
N ARG A 487 -5.69 -7.28 17.08
CA ARG A 487 -6.12 -8.65 16.74
C ARG A 487 -7.57 -8.91 17.13
N GLU A 488 -7.98 -8.50 18.34
CA GLU A 488 -9.36 -8.59 18.80
C GLU A 488 -10.31 -7.79 17.90
N LEU A 489 -10.00 -6.53 17.59
CA LEU A 489 -10.84 -5.68 16.75
C LEU A 489 -10.99 -6.24 15.32
N ASN A 490 -9.87 -6.62 14.69
CA ASN A 490 -9.87 -7.17 13.34
C ASN A 490 -10.66 -8.50 13.28
N SER A 491 -10.45 -9.41 14.25
CA SER A 491 -11.20 -10.68 14.30
C SER A 491 -12.67 -10.51 14.69
N GLY A 492 -13.01 -9.46 15.45
CA GLY A 492 -14.38 -9.11 15.81
C GLY A 492 -15.15 -8.38 14.71
N GLY A 493 -14.47 -7.91 13.66
CA GLY A 493 -15.07 -7.15 12.56
C GLY A 493 -15.34 -5.69 12.88
N PHE A 494 -14.60 -5.08 13.81
CA PHE A 494 -14.75 -3.65 14.11
C PHE A 494 -14.09 -2.79 13.04
N ALA A 495 -14.76 -1.70 12.64
CA ALA A 495 -14.21 -0.65 11.79
C ALA A 495 -13.63 0.47 12.67
N PHE A 496 -12.35 0.83 12.47
CA PHE A 496 -11.64 1.72 13.38
C PHE A 496 -10.54 2.53 12.69
N ASP A 497 -10.19 3.67 13.31
CA ASP A 497 -8.98 4.45 13.02
C ASP A 497 -8.12 4.55 14.29
N TYR A 498 -6.81 4.76 14.10
CA TYR A 498 -5.94 5.14 15.21
C TYR A 498 -6.03 6.64 15.52
N VAL A 499 -5.78 7.01 16.79
CA VAL A 499 -5.69 8.41 17.22
C VAL A 499 -4.46 8.64 18.11
N SER A 500 -3.78 9.77 17.90
CA SER A 500 -2.64 10.23 18.71
C SER A 500 -3.07 11.17 19.83
N ASP A 501 -2.15 11.45 20.75
CA ASP A 501 -2.32 12.47 21.79
C ASP A 501 -2.64 13.86 21.21
N ALA A 502 -2.01 14.22 20.07
CA ALA A 502 -2.23 15.50 19.43
C ALA A 502 -3.67 15.64 18.92
N PHE A 503 -4.21 14.62 18.26
CA PHE A 503 -5.59 14.62 17.76
C PHE A 503 -6.62 14.51 18.88
N LEU A 504 -6.33 13.90 20.02
CA LEU A 504 -7.23 13.94 21.17
C LEU A 504 -7.45 15.37 21.71
N ARG A 505 -6.52 16.29 21.50
CA ARG A 505 -6.72 17.72 21.83
C ARG A 505 -7.70 18.40 20.88
N GLU A 506 -7.69 17.98 19.61
CA GLU A 506 -8.57 18.52 18.56
C GLU A 506 -9.97 17.90 18.60
N ALA A 507 -10.10 16.70 19.16
CA ALA A 507 -11.36 15.98 19.27
C ALA A 507 -12.42 16.80 19.99
N ALA A 508 -13.63 16.80 19.44
CA ALA A 508 -14.83 17.36 20.07
C ALA A 508 -15.83 16.25 20.41
N CYS A 509 -16.76 16.51 21.31
CA CYS A 509 -17.90 15.63 21.56
C CYS A 509 -19.18 16.31 21.10
N GLU A 510 -19.97 15.61 20.28
CA GLU A 510 -21.31 16.05 19.89
C GLU A 510 -22.27 14.86 19.96
N ASN A 511 -23.36 15.01 20.71
CA ASN A 511 -24.36 13.94 20.93
C ASN A 511 -23.75 12.61 21.41
N GLY A 512 -22.72 12.70 22.26
CA GLY A 512 -22.00 11.55 22.80
C GLY A 512 -21.07 10.84 21.82
N ARG A 513 -20.90 11.35 20.60
CA ARG A 513 -19.94 10.87 19.59
C ARG A 513 -18.73 11.78 19.55
N ILE A 514 -17.56 11.21 19.23
CA ILE A 514 -16.31 11.95 19.10
C ILE A 514 -16.18 12.42 17.65
N ARG A 515 -15.94 13.71 17.43
CA ARG A 515 -15.71 14.29 16.10
C ARG A 515 -14.27 14.75 15.93
N LEU A 516 -13.71 14.42 14.78
CA LEU A 516 -12.42 14.85 14.25
C LEU A 516 -12.59 15.31 12.79
N GLY A 517 -11.50 15.72 12.14
CA GLY A 517 -11.53 16.42 10.85
C GLY A 517 -12.32 15.72 9.74
N GLY A 518 -12.22 14.39 9.62
CA GLY A 518 -12.91 13.63 8.55
C GLY A 518 -13.97 12.64 9.02
N GLY A 519 -14.20 12.52 10.34
CA GLY A 519 -14.98 11.40 10.89
C GLY A 519 -15.66 11.66 12.23
N ASP A 520 -16.69 10.85 12.48
CA ASP A 520 -17.46 10.80 13.71
C ASP A 520 -17.48 9.37 14.27
N TYR A 521 -17.12 9.23 15.54
CA TYR A 521 -16.81 7.95 16.14
C TYR A 521 -17.71 7.68 17.35
N ALA A 522 -18.18 6.45 17.48
CA ALA A 522 -19.03 6.00 18.58
C ALA A 522 -18.28 5.98 19.92
N ALA A 523 -16.98 5.64 19.92
CA ALA A 523 -16.18 5.55 21.13
C ALA A 523 -14.67 5.75 20.90
N LEU A 524 -13.98 6.20 21.93
CA LEU A 524 -12.52 6.07 22.07
C LEU A 524 -12.20 4.77 22.83
N LEU A 525 -11.45 3.86 22.22
CA LEU A 525 -10.87 2.70 22.87
C LEU A 525 -9.43 2.99 23.31
N VAL A 526 -9.19 2.85 24.60
CA VAL A 526 -7.87 2.90 25.22
C VAL A 526 -7.39 1.47 25.50
N PRO A 527 -6.31 1.01 24.85
CA PRO A 527 -5.72 -0.29 25.13
C PRO A 527 -5.22 -0.40 26.58
N ASP A 528 -5.10 -1.63 27.10
CA ASP A 528 -4.68 -1.92 28.48
C ASP A 528 -3.16 -1.74 28.70
N VAL A 529 -2.65 -0.53 28.49
CA VAL A 529 -1.21 -0.21 28.56
C VAL A 529 -0.74 0.25 29.94
N GLY A 530 -1.65 0.32 30.91
CA GLY A 530 -1.39 0.65 32.32
C GLY A 530 -1.03 2.11 32.61
N GLU A 531 -0.28 2.78 31.74
CA GLU A 531 0.18 4.17 31.91
C GLU A 531 -0.09 5.02 30.68
N LEU A 532 -0.49 6.29 30.88
CA LEU A 532 -0.69 7.29 29.83
C LEU A 532 0.03 8.61 30.15
N PRO A 533 0.33 9.48 29.19
CA PRO A 533 0.71 10.86 29.48
C PRO A 533 -0.38 11.58 30.27
N ILE A 534 0.01 12.47 31.19
CA ILE A 534 -0.96 13.28 31.96
C ILE A 534 -1.84 14.14 31.05
N GLU A 535 -1.30 14.63 29.94
CA GLU A 535 -2.08 15.39 28.97
C GLU A 535 -3.17 14.53 28.32
N THR A 536 -2.90 13.26 28.03
CA THR A 536 -3.88 12.30 27.52
C THR A 536 -4.98 12.05 28.56
N PHE A 537 -4.64 11.94 29.85
CA PHE A 537 -5.64 11.87 30.92
C PHE A 537 -6.56 13.11 30.88
N ARG A 538 -6.01 14.32 30.77
CA ARG A 538 -6.80 15.56 30.67
C ARG A 538 -7.70 15.59 29.44
N GLN A 539 -7.21 15.14 28.29
CA GLN A 539 -8.01 15.12 27.07
C GLN A 539 -9.12 14.06 27.12
N ILE A 540 -8.83 12.88 27.65
CA ILE A 540 -9.85 11.85 27.89
C ILE A 540 -10.90 12.37 28.89
N ASP A 541 -10.48 13.02 29.97
CA ASP A 541 -11.37 13.61 30.97
C ASP A 541 -12.27 14.70 30.37
N ARG A 542 -11.70 15.60 29.58
CA ARG A 542 -12.44 16.63 28.83
C ARG A 542 -13.52 16.01 27.94
N LEU A 543 -13.16 14.99 27.17
CA LEU A 543 -14.08 14.28 26.28
C LEU A 543 -15.17 13.55 27.08
N ALA A 544 -14.80 12.80 28.12
CA ALA A 544 -15.72 12.06 28.97
C ALA A 544 -16.74 12.99 29.65
N LYS A 545 -16.29 14.10 30.24
CA LYS A 545 -17.19 15.11 30.85
C LYS A 545 -18.08 15.82 29.83
N SER A 546 -17.66 15.86 28.58
CA SER A 546 -18.48 16.36 27.46
C SER A 546 -19.45 15.30 26.91
N GLY A 547 -19.51 14.10 27.52
CA GLY A 547 -20.43 13.02 27.16
C GLY A 547 -19.87 11.99 26.16
N ALA A 548 -18.61 12.11 25.74
CA ALA A 548 -18.01 11.15 24.80
C ALA A 548 -17.87 9.78 25.45
N LYS A 549 -18.06 8.70 24.68
CA LYS A 549 -17.93 7.34 25.20
C LYS A 549 -16.47 6.89 25.19
N ILE A 550 -15.93 6.59 26.36
CA ILE A 550 -14.55 6.18 26.58
C ILE A 550 -14.54 4.72 27.06
N ALA A 551 -13.97 3.85 26.25
CA ALA A 551 -13.80 2.43 26.51
C ALA A 551 -12.36 2.16 26.94
N PHE A 552 -12.16 1.64 28.14
CA PHE A 552 -10.87 1.16 28.61
C PHE A 552 -10.86 -0.37 28.53
N ARG A 553 -9.94 -0.93 27.74
CA ARG A 553 -9.81 -2.39 27.67
C ARG A 553 -9.37 -2.93 29.04
N ASN A 554 -10.17 -3.82 29.62
CA ASN A 554 -9.99 -4.48 30.93
C ASN A 554 -9.94 -3.53 32.15
N SER A 555 -9.03 -2.57 32.15
CA SER A 555 -8.73 -1.72 33.30
C SER A 555 -8.50 -0.27 32.89
N VAL A 556 -8.83 0.67 33.79
CA VAL A 556 -8.48 2.08 33.61
C VAL A 556 -6.98 2.26 33.88
N PRO A 557 -6.25 3.04 33.07
CA PRO A 557 -4.83 3.33 33.29
C PRO A 557 -4.55 3.79 34.72
N SER A 558 -3.60 3.13 35.38
CA SER A 558 -3.31 3.30 36.81
C SER A 558 -2.17 4.27 37.09
N GLY A 559 -1.34 4.57 36.10
CA GLY A 559 -0.19 5.46 36.24
C GLY A 559 0.00 6.44 35.09
N VAL A 560 1.02 7.27 35.21
CA VAL A 560 1.41 8.26 34.19
C VAL A 560 2.74 7.87 33.55
N THR A 561 2.99 8.28 32.31
CA THR A 561 4.30 8.14 31.65
C THR A 561 5.18 9.37 31.86
N GLY A 562 6.48 9.26 31.56
CA GLY A 562 7.45 10.37 31.65
C GLY A 562 8.00 10.59 33.06
N PHE A 563 9.10 11.35 33.15
CA PHE A 563 9.87 11.61 34.37
C PHE A 563 9.61 13.00 34.95
N GLY A 564 9.45 14.02 34.10
CA GLY A 564 9.19 15.39 34.53
C GLY A 564 7.91 15.51 35.37
N ASN A 565 7.99 16.20 36.52
CA ASN A 565 6.86 16.45 37.43
C ASN A 565 6.08 15.19 37.86
N LEU A 566 6.74 14.03 37.95
CA LEU A 566 6.10 12.71 38.13
C LEU A 566 5.08 12.66 39.28
N GLU A 567 5.43 13.10 40.48
CA GLU A 567 4.55 13.00 41.65
C GLU A 567 3.31 13.90 41.53
N ALA A 568 3.49 15.10 40.96
CA ALA A 568 2.36 15.99 40.66
C ALA A 568 1.43 15.38 39.60
N ASN A 569 2.01 14.83 38.53
CA ASN A 569 1.26 14.18 37.46
C ASN A 569 0.50 12.93 37.97
N ARG A 570 1.11 12.13 38.86
CA ARG A 570 0.45 10.99 39.53
C ARG A 570 -0.74 11.44 40.36
N ALA A 571 -0.55 12.48 41.17
CA ALA A 571 -1.62 13.02 42.00
C ALA A 571 -2.78 13.57 41.15
N GLU A 572 -2.48 14.23 40.02
CA GLU A 572 -3.50 14.73 39.10
C GLU A 572 -4.22 13.58 38.38
N ALA A 573 -3.49 12.60 37.85
CA ALA A 573 -4.09 11.43 37.19
C ALA A 573 -5.00 10.66 38.15
N ALA A 574 -4.62 10.49 39.42
CA ALA A 574 -5.46 9.85 40.43
C ALA A 574 -6.79 10.61 40.64
N LYS A 575 -6.75 11.94 40.68
CA LYS A 575 -7.97 12.78 40.78
C LYS A 575 -8.86 12.66 39.56
N ILE A 576 -8.27 12.71 38.36
CA ILE A 576 -9.00 12.54 37.09
C ILE A 576 -9.67 11.16 37.06
N ARG A 577 -8.92 10.11 37.38
CA ARG A 577 -9.39 8.72 37.33
C ARG A 577 -10.55 8.47 38.29
N ALA A 578 -10.47 9.01 39.51
CA ALA A 578 -11.57 8.95 40.47
C ALA A 578 -12.85 9.61 39.91
N SER A 579 -12.71 10.71 39.16
CA SER A 579 -13.87 11.37 38.55
C SER A 579 -14.54 10.57 37.44
N TRP A 580 -13.88 9.54 36.88
CA TRP A 580 -14.47 8.67 35.87
C TRP A 580 -15.37 7.58 36.45
N GLU A 581 -15.21 7.22 37.72
CA GLU A 581 -16.03 6.20 38.40
C GLU A 581 -17.51 6.59 38.41
N ASP A 582 -17.80 7.89 38.46
CA ASP A 582 -19.15 8.46 38.45
C ASP A 582 -19.70 8.70 37.02
N LEU A 583 -18.90 8.50 35.97
CA LEU A 583 -19.30 8.77 34.59
C LEU A 583 -19.83 7.50 33.90
N PRO A 584 -21.12 7.44 33.52
CA PRO A 584 -21.69 6.25 32.88
C PRO A 584 -21.16 5.97 31.46
N ASN A 585 -20.46 6.94 30.87
CA ASN A 585 -19.86 6.92 29.54
C ASN A 585 -18.34 6.69 29.55
N ALA A 586 -17.70 6.48 30.71
CA ALA A 586 -16.29 6.08 30.81
C ALA A 586 -16.19 4.76 31.58
N LYS A 587 -15.86 3.65 30.89
CA LYS A 587 -15.97 2.30 31.46
C LYS A 587 -14.78 1.42 31.14
N ALA A 588 -14.45 0.52 32.06
CA ALA A 588 -13.48 -0.55 31.85
C ALA A 588 -14.16 -1.93 31.78
N GLY A 589 -13.60 -2.85 31.00
CA GLY A 589 -14.19 -4.17 30.77
C GLY A 589 -13.78 -4.81 29.44
N GLU A 590 -14.47 -5.88 29.05
CA GLU A 590 -14.22 -6.60 27.79
C GLU A 590 -14.51 -5.71 26.57
N THR A 591 -13.60 -5.71 25.59
CA THR A 591 -13.60 -4.76 24.46
C THR A 591 -14.89 -4.86 23.64
N ALA A 592 -15.23 -6.04 23.13
CA ALA A 592 -16.32 -6.18 22.17
C ALA A 592 -17.71 -5.83 22.74
N PRO A 593 -18.15 -6.39 23.90
CA PRO A 593 -19.44 -6.02 24.50
C PRO A 593 -19.53 -4.53 24.83
N MET A 594 -18.42 -3.93 25.28
CA MET A 594 -18.41 -2.52 25.64
C MET A 594 -18.56 -1.62 24.41
N LEU A 595 -17.78 -1.84 23.35
CA LEU A 595 -17.88 -1.06 22.12
C LEU A 595 -19.26 -1.18 21.48
N GLU A 596 -19.85 -2.37 21.47
CA GLU A 596 -21.23 -2.58 21.00
C GLU A 596 -22.24 -1.81 21.85
N SER A 597 -22.10 -1.83 23.18
CA SER A 597 -22.96 -1.02 24.08
C SER A 597 -22.80 0.49 23.85
N PHE A 598 -21.63 0.91 23.37
CA PHE A 598 -21.35 2.29 22.98
C PHE A 598 -21.79 2.63 21.56
N GLY A 599 -22.35 1.67 20.83
CA GLY A 599 -22.96 1.86 19.52
C GLY A 599 -22.02 1.59 18.34
N ALA A 600 -20.86 0.98 18.57
CA ALA A 600 -20.06 0.42 17.49
C ALA A 600 -20.78 -0.79 16.89
N LYS A 601 -20.73 -0.93 15.57
CA LYS A 601 -21.48 -1.93 14.82
C LYS A 601 -20.50 -2.83 14.04
N PRO A 602 -20.00 -3.92 14.64
CA PRO A 602 -19.02 -4.77 13.97
C PRO A 602 -19.62 -5.62 12.83
N GLU A 603 -18.84 -5.82 11.76
CA GLU A 603 -19.13 -6.75 10.67
C GLU A 603 -18.72 -8.19 11.01
N LYS A 604 -19.30 -8.73 12.07
CA LYS A 604 -18.96 -10.07 12.62
C LYS A 604 -19.01 -11.16 11.55
N SER A 605 -20.04 -11.14 10.69
CA SER A 605 -20.23 -12.16 9.65
C SER A 605 -19.10 -12.16 8.61
N LEU A 606 -18.62 -10.98 8.19
CA LEU A 606 -17.48 -10.88 7.26
C LEU A 606 -16.19 -11.41 7.92
N ALA A 607 -15.91 -10.96 9.15
CA ALA A 607 -14.71 -11.34 9.88
C ALA A 607 -14.64 -12.85 10.18
N GLN A 608 -15.75 -13.46 10.63
CA GLN A 608 -15.83 -14.91 10.89
C GLN A 608 -15.58 -15.74 9.64
N ASN A 609 -16.02 -15.26 8.47
CA ASN A 609 -15.79 -15.90 7.19
C ASN A 609 -14.41 -15.59 6.59
N GLY A 610 -13.58 -14.77 7.25
CA GLY A 610 -12.25 -14.40 6.74
C GLY A 610 -12.30 -13.46 5.53
N ILE A 611 -13.36 -12.65 5.42
CA ILE A 611 -13.51 -11.62 4.39
C ILE A 611 -13.03 -10.30 4.98
N SER A 612 -12.00 -9.71 4.37
CA SER A 612 -11.52 -8.38 4.73
C SER A 612 -12.48 -7.33 4.17
N PHE A 613 -12.62 -6.20 4.86
CA PHE A 613 -13.52 -5.14 4.41
C PHE A 613 -13.04 -3.74 4.77
N TYR A 614 -13.55 -2.76 4.03
CA TYR A 614 -13.54 -1.34 4.37
C TYR A 614 -14.96 -0.80 4.23
N ARG A 615 -15.42 -0.02 5.22
CA ARG A 615 -16.79 0.48 5.30
C ARG A 615 -16.83 2.00 5.13
N MET A 616 -17.79 2.45 4.35
CA MET A 616 -17.98 3.84 3.95
C MET A 616 -19.47 4.20 4.03
N ARG A 617 -19.77 5.49 3.88
CA ARG A 617 -21.12 6.04 3.78
C ARG A 617 -21.43 6.51 2.36
N GLY A 618 -22.65 6.21 1.90
CA GLY A 618 -23.22 6.66 0.64
C GLY A 618 -24.66 7.13 0.79
N GLY A 619 -25.29 7.51 -0.32
CA GLY A 619 -26.55 8.27 -0.35
C GLY A 619 -27.84 7.69 0.15
N GLY A 620 -27.80 6.44 0.59
CA GLY A 620 -28.94 5.74 1.15
C GLY A 620 -28.51 4.74 2.22
N GLY A 621 -27.32 4.93 2.81
CA GLY A 621 -26.79 4.03 3.83
C GLY A 621 -25.30 3.72 3.67
N LYS A 622 -24.90 2.54 4.14
CA LYS A 622 -23.53 2.06 4.15
C LYS A 622 -23.11 1.42 2.83
N ILE A 623 -21.82 1.54 2.53
CA ILE A 623 -21.13 0.86 1.43
C ILE A 623 -19.97 0.07 2.03
N TRP A 624 -19.77 -1.16 1.55
CA TRP A 624 -18.64 -1.99 1.91
C TRP A 624 -17.84 -2.32 0.66
N PHE A 625 -16.53 -2.13 0.71
CA PHE A 625 -15.61 -2.87 -0.14
C PHE A 625 -15.21 -4.14 0.61
N ALA A 626 -15.53 -5.31 0.06
CA ALA A 626 -15.24 -6.60 0.66
C ALA A 626 -14.30 -7.41 -0.25
N ALA A 627 -13.22 -7.94 0.30
CA ALA A 627 -12.21 -8.72 -0.42
C ALA A 627 -11.94 -10.05 0.28
N ASN A 628 -12.03 -11.15 -0.47
CA ASN A 628 -11.71 -12.47 0.04
C ASN A 628 -10.21 -12.76 -0.13
N LEU A 629 -9.42 -12.24 0.82
CA LEU A 629 -7.98 -12.44 0.90
C LEU A 629 -7.58 -13.77 1.59
N SER A 630 -8.57 -14.60 1.91
CA SER A 630 -8.40 -15.88 2.58
C SER A 630 -8.87 -17.05 1.71
N GLY A 631 -8.62 -18.27 2.18
CA GLY A 631 -9.17 -19.49 1.59
C GLY A 631 -10.41 -20.02 2.32
N LYS A 632 -11.04 -19.23 3.20
CA LYS A 632 -12.08 -19.71 4.13
C LYS A 632 -13.50 -19.60 3.58
N PHE A 633 -13.76 -18.65 2.69
CA PHE A 633 -15.08 -18.38 2.14
C PHE A 633 -15.12 -18.60 0.62
N SER A 634 -16.30 -18.93 0.11
CA SER A 634 -16.59 -18.98 -1.33
C SER A 634 -18.05 -18.66 -1.60
N ARG A 635 -18.94 -19.15 -0.74
CA ARG A 635 -20.38 -18.85 -0.76
C ARG A 635 -21.00 -19.11 0.61
N GLY A 636 -21.95 -18.28 1.02
CA GLY A 636 -22.68 -18.45 2.27
C GLY A 636 -23.63 -17.31 2.54
N LYS A 637 -24.34 -17.39 3.66
CA LYS A 637 -25.15 -16.27 4.15
C LYS A 637 -24.26 -15.27 4.88
N ILE A 638 -24.47 -13.98 4.59
CA ILE A 638 -23.80 -12.87 5.22
C ILE A 638 -24.84 -11.97 5.88
N ARG A 639 -24.50 -11.49 7.07
CA ARG A 639 -25.21 -10.44 7.78
C ARG A 639 -24.30 -9.23 7.92
N LEU A 640 -24.70 -8.11 7.34
CA LEU A 640 -24.00 -6.84 7.51
C LEU A 640 -24.63 -6.01 8.62
N SER A 641 -23.87 -5.06 9.15
CA SER A 641 -24.34 -4.11 10.16
C SER A 641 -25.25 -3.04 9.54
N SER A 642 -26.42 -3.46 9.07
CA SER A 642 -27.37 -2.58 8.41
C SER A 642 -28.26 -1.84 9.40
N ASP A 643 -28.53 -0.58 9.07
CA ASP A 643 -29.50 0.27 9.77
C ASP A 643 -30.86 0.33 9.05
N GLY A 644 -30.93 -0.27 7.85
CA GLY A 644 -32.11 -0.33 6.99
C GLY A 644 -32.79 -1.70 6.96
N GLY A 645 -34.00 -1.73 6.39
CA GLY A 645 -34.82 -2.95 6.23
C GLY A 645 -34.96 -3.45 4.78
N GLY A 646 -34.26 -2.82 3.83
CA GLY A 646 -34.32 -3.13 2.39
C GLY A 646 -33.20 -4.06 1.92
N ASP A 647 -33.10 -4.28 0.62
CA ASP A 647 -32.14 -5.23 0.02
C ASP A 647 -30.70 -4.66 -0.03
N TYR A 648 -29.74 -5.44 -0.55
CA TYR A 648 -28.39 -4.94 -0.81
C TYR A 648 -28.11 -4.84 -2.32
N ALA A 649 -27.38 -3.82 -2.76
CA ALA A 649 -26.74 -3.83 -4.06
C ALA A 649 -25.41 -4.59 -3.99
N TYR A 650 -25.15 -5.42 -4.99
CA TYR A 650 -23.86 -6.03 -5.27
C TYR A 650 -23.29 -5.42 -6.55
N TYR A 651 -21.99 -5.12 -6.54
CA TYR A 651 -21.23 -4.71 -7.72
C TYR A 651 -19.85 -5.34 -7.70
N SER A 652 -19.46 -6.01 -8.78
CA SER A 652 -18.09 -6.48 -8.96
C SER A 652 -17.29 -5.44 -9.77
N PRO A 653 -16.27 -4.77 -9.18
CA PRO A 653 -15.42 -3.84 -9.93
C PRO A 653 -14.53 -4.55 -10.97
N LEU A 654 -14.40 -5.87 -10.89
CA LEU A 654 -13.63 -6.67 -11.87
C LEU A 654 -14.44 -6.96 -13.13
N THR A 655 -15.71 -7.33 -13.00
CA THR A 655 -16.54 -7.80 -14.13
C THR A 655 -17.60 -6.79 -14.56
N GLY A 656 -17.89 -5.78 -13.75
CA GLY A 656 -18.99 -4.85 -13.93
C GLY A 656 -20.37 -5.45 -13.62
N GLU A 657 -20.43 -6.71 -13.18
CA GLU A 657 -21.70 -7.35 -12.82
C GLU A 657 -22.34 -6.66 -11.62
N SER A 658 -23.64 -6.38 -11.73
CA SER A 658 -24.43 -5.79 -10.65
C SER A 658 -25.76 -6.51 -10.48
N MET A 659 -26.23 -6.59 -9.24
CA MET A 659 -27.54 -7.14 -8.92
C MET A 659 -28.03 -6.65 -7.56
N ARG A 660 -29.32 -6.88 -7.29
CA ARG A 660 -29.91 -6.71 -5.96
C ARG A 660 -29.94 -8.06 -5.25
N LEU A 661 -29.46 -8.11 -4.01
CA LEU A 661 -29.46 -9.28 -3.15
C LEU A 661 -30.60 -9.13 -2.15
N ALA A 662 -31.63 -9.97 -2.30
CA ALA A 662 -32.72 -9.99 -1.33
C ALA A 662 -32.23 -10.45 0.03
N GLN A 663 -32.62 -9.71 1.07
CA GLN A 663 -32.39 -10.16 2.44
C GLN A 663 -33.60 -10.85 3.05
N SER A 664 -33.34 -11.81 3.93
CA SER A 664 -34.33 -12.46 4.78
C SER A 664 -33.77 -12.57 6.20
N GLY A 665 -34.46 -11.96 7.17
CA GLY A 665 -34.02 -11.95 8.57
C GLY A 665 -32.69 -11.23 8.83
N GLY A 666 -32.30 -10.25 8.00
CA GLY A 666 -31.01 -9.57 8.11
C GLY A 666 -29.88 -10.19 7.26
N GLU A 667 -30.12 -11.34 6.64
CA GLU A 667 -29.10 -12.11 5.92
C GLU A 667 -29.39 -12.15 4.42
N PHE A 668 -28.33 -12.17 3.61
CA PHE A 668 -28.39 -12.44 2.18
C PHE A 668 -27.33 -13.45 1.76
N GLU A 669 -27.51 -14.13 0.64
CA GLU A 669 -26.49 -15.01 0.07
C GLU A 669 -25.42 -14.18 -0.63
N LEU A 670 -24.15 -14.39 -0.28
CA LEU A 670 -22.99 -13.87 -0.99
C LEU A 670 -22.20 -15.04 -1.58
N ALA A 671 -21.79 -14.93 -2.84
CA ALA A 671 -20.72 -15.75 -3.41
C ALA A 671 -19.53 -14.85 -3.73
N LEU A 672 -18.38 -15.17 -3.13
CA LEU A 672 -17.13 -14.41 -3.28
C LEU A 672 -15.97 -15.40 -3.11
N ALA A 673 -15.45 -15.93 -4.22
CA ALA A 673 -14.36 -16.89 -4.22
C ALA A 673 -13.04 -16.26 -3.69
N PRO A 674 -12.08 -17.07 -3.21
CA PRO A 674 -10.75 -16.56 -2.85
C PRO A 674 -10.11 -15.75 -4.00
N GLY A 675 -9.66 -14.54 -3.72
CA GLY A 675 -9.11 -13.59 -4.69
C GLY A 675 -10.13 -12.61 -5.30
N GLU A 676 -11.44 -12.85 -5.11
CA GLU A 676 -12.49 -11.93 -5.54
C GLU A 676 -12.73 -10.81 -4.53
N SER A 677 -13.23 -9.70 -5.04
CA SER A 677 -13.61 -8.50 -4.30
C SER A 677 -14.88 -7.89 -4.90
N CYS A 678 -15.67 -7.23 -4.08
CA CYS A 678 -16.92 -6.60 -4.49
C CYS A 678 -17.26 -5.37 -3.66
N PHE A 679 -18.15 -4.54 -4.19
CA PHE A 679 -18.90 -3.57 -3.43
C PHE A 679 -20.25 -4.13 -3.04
N LEU A 680 -20.63 -3.88 -1.78
CA LEU A 680 -21.95 -4.09 -1.24
C LEU A 680 -22.49 -2.72 -0.80
N ALA A 681 -23.77 -2.44 -1.00
CA ALA A 681 -24.37 -1.20 -0.50
C ALA A 681 -25.81 -1.44 -0.04
N GLU A 682 -26.23 -0.69 0.98
CA GLU A 682 -27.63 -0.71 1.41
C GLU A 682 -28.57 -0.16 0.33
N SER A 683 -29.78 -0.69 0.30
CA SER A 683 -30.89 -0.22 -0.53
C SER A 683 -32.12 -0.04 0.34
N GLU A 684 -32.81 1.08 0.22
CA GLU A 684 -34.11 1.26 0.86
C GLU A 684 -35.21 0.46 0.15
N GLU A 685 -35.00 0.12 -1.12
CA GLU A 685 -35.94 -0.62 -1.94
C GLU A 685 -35.73 -2.14 -1.83
N LYS A 686 -36.84 -2.89 -1.82
CA LYS A 686 -36.86 -4.34 -2.05
C LYS A 686 -37.07 -4.64 -3.52
N SER A 687 -36.25 -5.51 -4.08
CA SER A 687 -36.41 -5.94 -5.47
C SER A 687 -37.55 -6.96 -5.57
N PRO A 688 -38.55 -6.76 -6.46
CA PRO A 688 -39.54 -7.78 -6.75
C PRO A 688 -38.94 -9.00 -7.46
N LYS A 689 -37.72 -8.88 -8.02
CA LYS A 689 -36.94 -9.94 -8.64
C LYS A 689 -35.48 -9.83 -8.21
N PRO A 690 -35.10 -10.38 -7.05
CA PRO A 690 -33.71 -10.35 -6.62
C PRO A 690 -32.82 -11.16 -7.56
N GLY A 691 -31.57 -10.74 -7.68
CA GLY A 691 -30.53 -11.52 -8.32
C GLY A 691 -30.15 -12.74 -7.49
N ALA A 692 -29.62 -13.75 -8.15
CA ALA A 692 -29.07 -14.94 -7.52
C ALA A 692 -27.70 -15.23 -8.12
N PHE A 693 -26.75 -15.59 -7.26
CA PHE A 693 -25.42 -15.98 -7.71
C PHE A 693 -25.50 -17.34 -8.41
N PRO A 694 -25.07 -17.45 -9.68
CA PRO A 694 -25.20 -18.69 -10.44
C PRO A 694 -24.44 -19.84 -9.77
N ARG A 695 -25.03 -21.03 -9.79
CA ARG A 695 -24.43 -22.28 -9.28
C ARG A 695 -23.97 -23.16 -10.43
N THR A 696 -22.84 -23.82 -10.24
CA THR A 696 -22.35 -24.83 -11.19
C THR A 696 -23.21 -26.08 -11.10
N ALA A 697 -24.07 -26.30 -12.11
CA ALA A 697 -24.93 -27.47 -12.21
C ALA A 697 -24.19 -28.70 -12.75
N ALA A 698 -23.22 -28.47 -13.65
CA ALA A 698 -22.37 -29.52 -14.20
C ALA A 698 -21.02 -28.95 -14.62
N LYS A 699 -19.95 -29.73 -14.45
CA LYS A 699 -18.63 -29.46 -15.04
C LYS A 699 -18.43 -30.36 -16.26
N ILE A 700 -18.16 -29.76 -17.40
CA ILE A 700 -17.96 -30.43 -18.68
C ILE A 700 -16.50 -30.23 -19.08
N PRO A 701 -15.63 -31.23 -18.87
CA PRO A 701 -14.21 -31.11 -19.23
C PRO A 701 -14.05 -31.02 -20.75
N ILE A 702 -13.13 -30.14 -21.19
CA ILE A 702 -12.72 -30.07 -22.59
C ILE A 702 -11.71 -31.18 -22.85
N LYS A 703 -12.22 -32.30 -23.39
CA LYS A 703 -11.43 -33.49 -23.71
C LYS A 703 -11.01 -33.45 -25.18
N GLY A 704 -9.76 -33.80 -25.47
CA GLY A 704 -9.27 -33.88 -26.84
C GLY A 704 -7.76 -33.73 -26.95
N GLU A 705 -7.25 -33.79 -28.18
CA GLU A 705 -5.89 -33.38 -28.50
C GLU A 705 -5.87 -31.86 -28.66
N TRP A 706 -5.06 -31.21 -27.84
CA TRP A 706 -4.75 -29.79 -27.93
C TRP A 706 -3.64 -29.56 -28.94
N THR A 707 -3.82 -28.53 -29.77
CA THR A 707 -2.77 -27.97 -30.61
C THR A 707 -2.24 -26.71 -29.95
N ILE A 708 -0.92 -26.60 -29.78
CA ILE A 708 -0.25 -25.46 -29.13
C ILE A 708 0.63 -24.77 -30.18
N ASP A 709 0.21 -23.57 -30.59
CA ASP A 709 0.90 -22.73 -31.57
C ASP A 709 1.58 -21.55 -30.89
N PHE A 710 2.90 -21.45 -30.99
CA PHE A 710 3.64 -20.30 -30.47
C PHE A 710 3.47 -19.12 -31.43
N LEU A 711 2.87 -18.04 -30.95
CA LEU A 711 2.41 -16.94 -31.80
C LEU A 711 3.46 -15.86 -31.99
N ARG A 712 3.96 -15.34 -30.86
CA ARG A 712 4.88 -14.20 -30.81
C ARG A 712 5.57 -14.10 -29.46
N PRO A 713 6.79 -13.54 -29.39
CA PRO A 713 7.40 -13.14 -28.13
C PRO A 713 6.50 -12.16 -27.35
N ALA A 714 6.77 -11.99 -26.06
CA ALA A 714 6.13 -10.94 -25.28
C ALA A 714 6.39 -9.54 -25.92
N PRO A 715 5.53 -8.54 -25.64
CA PRO A 715 5.61 -7.21 -26.27
C PRO A 715 6.91 -6.44 -25.97
N ASP A 716 7.75 -7.00 -25.10
CA ASP A 716 9.04 -6.51 -24.64
C ASP A 716 10.19 -6.67 -25.70
N GLY A 717 9.88 -7.01 -26.95
CA GLY A 717 10.72 -6.70 -28.13
C GLY A 717 11.65 -7.81 -28.64
N GLY A 718 11.20 -8.55 -29.68
CA GLY A 718 11.98 -9.06 -30.82
C GLY A 718 13.17 -10.04 -30.62
N GLY A 719 13.17 -11.14 -31.41
CA GLY A 719 14.36 -11.95 -31.72
C GLY A 719 14.37 -13.42 -31.26
N GLN A 720 13.32 -13.89 -30.57
CA GLN A 720 13.22 -15.30 -30.21
C GLN A 720 12.72 -16.14 -31.40
N GLU A 721 13.36 -17.28 -31.64
CA GLU A 721 12.80 -18.32 -32.50
C GLU A 721 11.53 -18.87 -31.83
N LEU A 722 10.45 -18.97 -32.62
CA LEU A 722 9.22 -19.58 -32.14
C LEU A 722 9.45 -21.10 -32.02
N PRO A 723 9.13 -21.71 -30.86
CA PRO A 723 9.15 -23.16 -30.75
C PRO A 723 8.20 -23.80 -31.77
N PRO A 724 8.47 -25.05 -32.21
CA PRO A 724 7.57 -25.77 -33.11
C PRO A 724 6.21 -26.02 -32.44
N GLN A 725 5.19 -26.23 -33.26
CA GLN A 725 3.86 -26.62 -32.79
C GLN A 725 3.93 -27.90 -31.94
N ILE A 726 3.17 -27.93 -30.84
CA ILE A 726 3.06 -29.09 -29.96
C ILE A 726 1.63 -29.65 -30.06
N LYS A 727 1.53 -30.97 -30.07
CA LYS A 727 0.26 -31.69 -29.89
C LYS A 727 0.27 -32.41 -28.55
N ALA A 728 -0.74 -32.18 -27.72
CA ALA A 728 -0.79 -32.74 -26.38
C ALA A 728 -2.21 -33.14 -26.00
N ARG A 729 -2.38 -34.32 -25.37
CA ARG A 729 -3.67 -34.73 -24.80
C ARG A 729 -3.84 -34.26 -23.35
N GLU A 730 -2.74 -34.00 -22.68
CA GLU A 730 -2.70 -33.52 -21.30
C GLU A 730 -2.00 -32.15 -21.30
N LEU A 731 -2.61 -31.17 -20.63
CA LEU A 731 -2.08 -29.81 -20.52
C LEU A 731 -1.04 -29.75 -19.40
N LYS A 732 0.23 -29.65 -19.80
CA LYS A 732 1.40 -29.46 -18.92
C LYS A 732 2.15 -28.20 -19.33
N SER A 733 3.14 -27.83 -18.53
CA SER A 733 4.06 -26.76 -18.89
C SER A 733 4.67 -27.02 -20.26
N TRP A 734 4.64 -26.02 -21.16
CA TRP A 734 5.29 -26.18 -22.46
C TRP A 734 6.81 -26.35 -22.36
N THR A 735 7.41 -26.00 -21.20
CA THR A 735 8.83 -26.24 -20.92
C THR A 735 9.17 -27.72 -20.76
N GLU A 736 8.16 -28.55 -20.47
CA GLU A 736 8.24 -30.01 -20.43
C GLU A 736 7.89 -30.66 -21.77
N LEU A 737 6.97 -30.03 -22.52
CA LEU A 737 6.42 -30.60 -23.76
C LEU A 737 7.24 -30.26 -25.03
N GLY A 738 7.87 -29.08 -25.09
CA GLY A 738 8.35 -28.48 -26.34
C GLY A 738 9.87 -28.40 -26.52
N GLY A 739 10.65 -29.14 -25.74
CA GLY A 739 12.11 -29.15 -25.81
C GLY A 739 12.79 -27.79 -25.49
N LYS A 740 14.04 -27.61 -25.92
CA LYS A 740 14.88 -26.46 -25.54
C LYS A 740 14.32 -25.09 -25.98
N ALA A 741 13.67 -25.02 -27.15
CA ALA A 741 13.08 -23.79 -27.65
C ALA A 741 11.94 -23.32 -26.71
N ALA A 742 11.03 -24.22 -26.33
CA ALA A 742 9.94 -23.88 -25.41
C ALA A 742 10.43 -23.56 -23.97
N GLN A 743 11.54 -24.16 -23.53
CA GLN A 743 12.18 -23.84 -22.25
C GLN A 743 12.78 -22.42 -22.20
N SER A 744 13.04 -21.83 -23.36
CA SER A 744 13.67 -20.51 -23.51
C SER A 744 12.66 -19.42 -23.92
N PHE A 745 11.43 -19.82 -24.23
CA PHE A 745 10.42 -18.94 -24.80
C PHE A 745 9.74 -18.08 -23.72
N GLY A 746 9.63 -16.79 -24.02
CA GLY A 746 8.84 -15.82 -23.27
C GLY A 746 7.88 -15.10 -24.21
N GLY A 747 6.58 -15.35 -24.09
CA GLY A 747 5.59 -14.81 -25.01
C GLY A 747 4.28 -15.57 -25.01
N PHE A 748 3.58 -15.51 -26.15
CA PHE A 748 2.23 -16.02 -26.33
C PHE A 748 2.24 -17.38 -27.05
N ALA A 749 1.48 -18.34 -26.54
CA ALA A 749 1.06 -19.50 -27.34
C ALA A 749 -0.45 -19.69 -27.28
N ARG A 750 -1.03 -20.15 -28.40
CA ARG A 750 -2.44 -20.46 -28.53
C ARG A 750 -2.67 -21.96 -28.36
N TYR A 751 -3.55 -22.29 -27.44
CA TYR A 751 -4.07 -23.63 -27.20
C TYR A 751 -5.40 -23.78 -27.93
N SER A 752 -5.51 -24.72 -28.87
CA SER A 752 -6.71 -24.96 -29.66
C SER A 752 -7.25 -26.37 -29.43
N ALA A 753 -8.55 -26.48 -29.14
CA ALA A 753 -9.26 -27.75 -29.04
C ALA A 753 -10.70 -27.63 -29.57
N GLU A 754 -11.16 -28.67 -30.26
CA GLU A 754 -12.58 -28.82 -30.60
C GLU A 754 -13.31 -29.59 -29.49
N PHE A 755 -14.52 -29.17 -29.16
CA PHE A 755 -15.39 -29.89 -28.23
C PHE A 755 -16.82 -29.89 -28.73
N SER A 756 -17.60 -30.88 -28.32
CA SER A 756 -19.03 -30.96 -28.62
C SER A 756 -19.86 -30.60 -27.40
N LEU A 757 -20.90 -29.80 -27.60
CA LEU A 757 -21.82 -29.38 -26.55
C LEU A 757 -23.27 -29.67 -26.98
N SER A 758 -24.09 -30.08 -26.02
CA SER A 758 -25.55 -30.10 -26.17
C SER A 758 -26.17 -29.12 -25.16
N GLY A 759 -27.18 -28.38 -25.59
CA GLY A 759 -27.85 -27.38 -24.75
C GLY A 759 -27.12 -26.05 -24.69
N ALA A 760 -26.54 -25.58 -25.80
CA ALA A 760 -25.80 -24.32 -25.89
C ALA A 760 -26.63 -23.07 -25.52
N GLY A 761 -27.97 -23.19 -25.44
CA GLY A 761 -28.86 -22.15 -24.95
C GLY A 761 -28.82 -21.91 -23.43
N ALA A 762 -28.16 -22.77 -22.64
CA ALA A 762 -27.96 -22.54 -21.22
C ALA A 762 -26.86 -21.49 -20.95
N GLU A 763 -26.79 -20.98 -19.72
CA GLU A 763 -25.68 -20.12 -19.28
C GLU A 763 -24.45 -20.98 -18.92
N TYR A 764 -23.26 -20.52 -19.30
CA TYR A 764 -22.01 -21.22 -19.02
C TYR A 764 -20.93 -20.24 -18.53
N ALA A 765 -20.01 -20.75 -17.70
CA ALA A 765 -18.70 -20.14 -17.46
C ALA A 765 -17.60 -21.08 -17.99
N ILE A 766 -16.43 -20.52 -18.27
CA ILE A 766 -15.21 -21.28 -18.56
C ILE A 766 -14.21 -21.10 -17.42
N ASP A 767 -13.68 -22.22 -16.93
CA ASP A 767 -12.54 -22.27 -16.02
C ASP A 767 -11.35 -22.82 -16.82
N ILE A 768 -10.26 -22.07 -16.85
CA ILE A 768 -9.08 -22.42 -17.65
C ILE A 768 -7.97 -23.08 -16.84
N GLY A 769 -8.20 -23.40 -15.57
CA GLY A 769 -7.21 -24.07 -14.72
C GLY A 769 -6.08 -23.14 -14.29
N ASP A 770 -4.83 -23.52 -14.59
CA ASP A 770 -3.61 -22.82 -14.14
C ASP A 770 -2.86 -22.18 -15.34
N PRO A 771 -3.29 -21.01 -15.83
CA PRO A 771 -2.58 -20.29 -16.88
C PRO A 771 -1.32 -19.64 -16.31
N ARG A 772 -0.16 -19.93 -16.87
CA ARG A 772 1.15 -19.34 -16.50
C ARG A 772 1.50 -18.26 -17.52
N ASP A 773 1.09 -17.00 -17.36
CA ASP A 773 0.46 -16.38 -16.16
C ASP A 773 -0.88 -15.65 -16.42
N ARG A 774 -1.25 -15.43 -17.69
CA ARG A 774 -2.51 -14.78 -18.08
C ARG A 774 -2.99 -15.31 -19.43
N ALA A 775 -4.28 -15.14 -19.72
CA ALA A 775 -4.86 -15.69 -20.94
C ALA A 775 -5.99 -14.85 -21.56
N SER A 776 -6.09 -14.87 -22.89
CA SER A 776 -7.27 -14.43 -23.64
C SER A 776 -8.01 -15.65 -24.19
N VAL A 777 -9.31 -15.75 -23.90
CA VAL A 777 -10.15 -16.88 -24.28
C VAL A 777 -11.04 -16.52 -25.46
N TYR A 778 -11.10 -17.40 -26.45
CA TYR A 778 -11.96 -17.28 -27.62
C TYR A 778 -12.75 -18.57 -27.83
N ILE A 779 -14.02 -18.44 -28.17
CA ILE A 779 -14.86 -19.57 -28.56
C ILE A 779 -15.49 -19.23 -29.91
N ASN A 780 -15.37 -20.15 -30.87
CA ASN A 780 -15.85 -19.94 -32.24
C ASN A 780 -15.33 -18.63 -32.85
N LYS A 781 -14.03 -18.33 -32.62
CA LYS A 781 -13.33 -17.11 -33.05
C LYS A 781 -13.87 -15.79 -32.46
N LYS A 782 -14.78 -15.86 -31.48
CA LYS A 782 -15.26 -14.68 -30.75
C LYS A 782 -14.57 -14.62 -29.39
N LYS A 783 -14.03 -13.45 -29.05
CA LYS A 783 -13.40 -13.21 -27.74
C LYS A 783 -14.45 -13.33 -26.63
N VAL A 784 -14.11 -14.13 -25.62
CA VAL A 784 -14.94 -14.41 -24.44
C VAL A 784 -14.49 -13.55 -23.28
N ALA A 785 -13.21 -13.61 -22.92
CA ALA A 785 -12.66 -12.91 -21.75
C ALA A 785 -11.13 -12.77 -21.83
N ASP A 786 -10.62 -11.81 -21.08
CA ASP A 786 -9.21 -11.69 -20.69
C ASP A 786 -9.11 -12.04 -19.20
N ILE A 787 -8.35 -13.08 -18.86
CA ILE A 787 -8.27 -13.65 -17.51
C ILE A 787 -6.83 -13.51 -17.01
N TRP A 788 -6.66 -12.77 -15.90
CA TRP A 788 -5.34 -12.33 -15.40
C TRP A 788 -5.17 -12.41 -13.88
N CYS A 789 -6.23 -12.76 -13.15
CA CYS A 789 -6.19 -12.96 -11.70
C CYS A 789 -7.03 -14.18 -11.31
N ALA A 790 -6.80 -14.66 -10.09
CA ALA A 790 -7.57 -15.75 -9.52
C ALA A 790 -8.95 -15.28 -9.03
N PRO A 791 -10.01 -16.10 -9.17
CA PRO A 791 -10.04 -17.38 -9.87
C PRO A 791 -9.94 -17.20 -11.40
N PHE A 792 -9.21 -18.09 -12.09
CA PHE A 792 -9.00 -18.03 -13.54
C PHE A 792 -10.23 -18.52 -14.33
N ARG A 793 -11.34 -17.82 -14.17
CA ARG A 793 -12.67 -18.17 -14.67
C ARG A 793 -13.39 -16.95 -15.24
N ALA A 794 -14.23 -17.15 -16.26
CA ALA A 794 -15.08 -16.09 -16.79
C ALA A 794 -16.44 -16.62 -17.26
N LYS A 795 -17.48 -15.79 -17.13
CA LYS A 795 -18.80 -16.06 -17.73
C LYS A 795 -18.70 -15.99 -19.26
N ILE A 796 -19.34 -16.91 -19.96
CA ILE A 796 -19.38 -16.91 -21.42
C ILE A 796 -20.56 -16.05 -21.90
N PRO A 797 -20.33 -15.01 -22.73
CA PRO A 797 -21.41 -14.24 -23.31
C PRO A 797 -22.40 -15.09 -24.12
N ALA A 798 -23.69 -14.75 -24.02
CA ALA A 798 -24.75 -15.46 -24.72
C ALA A 798 -24.55 -15.45 -26.25
N GLY A 799 -24.93 -16.54 -26.92
CA GLY A 799 -24.86 -16.67 -28.39
C GLY A 799 -23.45 -16.94 -28.95
N ILE A 800 -22.46 -17.20 -28.09
CA ILE A 800 -21.12 -17.64 -28.52
C ILE A 800 -21.08 -19.16 -28.73
N LEU A 801 -21.64 -19.93 -27.81
CA LEU A 801 -21.72 -21.39 -27.90
C LEU A 801 -22.78 -21.84 -28.91
N LYS A 802 -22.56 -23.02 -29.52
CA LYS A 802 -23.47 -23.67 -30.46
C LYS A 802 -23.71 -25.12 -30.05
N ASP A 803 -24.87 -25.66 -30.38
CA ASP A 803 -25.07 -27.11 -30.28
C ASP A 803 -24.18 -27.84 -31.30
N GLY A 804 -23.66 -29.00 -30.90
CA GLY A 804 -22.66 -29.73 -31.66
C GLY A 804 -21.26 -29.13 -31.45
N ARG A 805 -20.49 -29.00 -32.53
CA ARG A 805 -19.07 -28.70 -32.49
C ARG A 805 -18.78 -27.22 -32.22
N ASN A 806 -17.86 -26.97 -31.30
CA ASN A 806 -17.30 -25.66 -30.98
C ASN A 806 -15.77 -25.71 -31.03
N LEU A 807 -15.16 -24.59 -31.37
CA LEU A 807 -13.71 -24.39 -31.28
C LEU A 807 -13.39 -23.52 -30.07
N LEU A 808 -12.54 -24.01 -29.17
CA LEU A 808 -11.94 -23.25 -28.08
C LEU A 808 -10.50 -22.90 -28.44
N GLU A 809 -10.17 -21.61 -28.35
CA GLU A 809 -8.81 -21.09 -28.47
C GLU A 809 -8.47 -20.31 -27.20
N ILE A 810 -7.35 -20.61 -26.55
CA ILE A 810 -6.85 -19.90 -25.36
C ILE A 810 -5.44 -19.42 -25.66
N GLU A 811 -5.25 -18.10 -25.76
CA GLU A 811 -3.93 -17.49 -25.92
C GLU A 811 -3.33 -17.21 -24.55
N VAL A 812 -2.29 -17.94 -24.17
CA VAL A 812 -1.62 -17.81 -22.88
C VAL A 812 -0.28 -17.11 -23.03
N ALA A 813 0.01 -16.16 -22.15
CA ALA A 813 1.29 -15.47 -22.07
C ALA A 813 1.97 -15.70 -20.72
N ASN A 814 3.22 -16.15 -20.74
CA ASN A 814 4.03 -16.38 -19.55
C ASN A 814 4.78 -15.13 -19.07
N SER A 815 5.47 -15.27 -17.95
CA SER A 815 6.44 -14.29 -17.47
C SER A 815 7.71 -14.24 -18.33
N SER A 816 8.47 -13.15 -18.25
CA SER A 816 9.69 -12.98 -19.04
C SER A 816 10.89 -13.79 -18.49
N PHE A 817 10.75 -14.52 -17.38
CA PHE A 817 11.88 -15.19 -16.73
C PHE A 817 12.59 -16.19 -17.65
N ASN A 818 11.86 -17.08 -18.34
CA ASN A 818 12.46 -18.07 -19.24
C ASN A 818 13.24 -17.44 -20.40
N ARG A 819 12.74 -16.31 -20.92
CA ARG A 819 13.44 -15.49 -21.90
C ARG A 819 14.73 -14.89 -21.33
N VAL A 820 14.67 -14.34 -20.12
CA VAL A 820 15.85 -13.77 -19.44
C VAL A 820 16.91 -14.82 -19.15
N ARG A 821 16.52 -16.04 -18.76
CA ARG A 821 17.45 -17.17 -18.62
C ARG A 821 18.23 -17.42 -19.92
N ALA A 822 17.53 -17.46 -21.04
CA ALA A 822 18.14 -17.68 -22.35
C ALA A 822 19.00 -16.50 -22.81
N LEU A 823 18.59 -15.26 -22.50
CA LEU A 823 19.39 -14.05 -22.75
C LEU A 823 20.69 -14.07 -21.97
N ALA A 824 20.63 -14.36 -20.66
CA ALA A 824 21.78 -14.40 -19.78
C ALA A 824 22.80 -15.48 -20.19
N ALA A 825 22.32 -16.63 -20.66
CA ALA A 825 23.17 -17.69 -21.19
C ALA A 825 23.93 -17.29 -22.47
N LYS A 826 23.35 -16.41 -23.31
CA LYS A 826 23.95 -15.93 -24.56
C LYS A 826 24.83 -14.69 -24.36
N ASN A 827 24.47 -13.82 -23.42
CA ASN A 827 25.14 -12.57 -23.15
C ASN A 827 25.35 -12.40 -21.64
N PRO A 828 26.53 -12.76 -21.09
CA PRO A 828 26.83 -12.58 -19.67
C PRO A 828 26.74 -11.13 -19.17
N ASP A 829 26.79 -10.14 -20.07
CA ASP A 829 26.75 -8.71 -19.76
C ASP A 829 25.35 -8.08 -19.89
N TRP A 830 24.31 -8.88 -20.17
CA TRP A 830 22.94 -8.40 -20.42
C TRP A 830 22.37 -7.45 -19.35
N ASN A 831 22.80 -7.61 -18.09
CA ASN A 831 22.31 -6.84 -16.94
C ASN A 831 23.35 -5.85 -16.37
N ARG A 832 24.51 -5.68 -17.03
CA ARG A 832 25.62 -4.84 -16.51
C ARG A 832 25.18 -3.41 -16.18
N ALA A 833 24.20 -2.88 -16.91
CA ALA A 833 23.69 -1.51 -16.76
C ALA A 833 22.74 -1.31 -15.57
N ASN A 834 21.97 -2.33 -15.17
CA ASN A 834 20.86 -2.18 -14.21
C ASN A 834 21.22 -2.56 -12.77
N ASN A 835 22.30 -3.33 -12.58
CA ASN A 835 22.78 -3.75 -11.24
C ASN A 835 21.68 -4.40 -10.37
N ILE A 836 20.75 -5.16 -10.99
CA ILE A 836 19.74 -5.90 -10.23
C ILE A 836 20.42 -7.04 -9.45
N PHE A 837 19.94 -7.30 -8.24
CA PHE A 837 20.44 -8.36 -7.36
C PHE A 837 19.51 -9.58 -7.41
N ASP A 838 20.07 -10.76 -7.13
CA ASP A 838 19.23 -11.90 -6.77
C ASP A 838 18.49 -11.57 -5.46
N ILE A 839 17.32 -12.17 -5.27
CA ILE A 839 16.49 -12.00 -4.06
C ILE A 839 17.22 -12.40 -2.77
N THR A 840 18.34 -13.13 -2.89
CA THR A 840 19.25 -13.50 -1.80
C THR A 840 20.43 -12.53 -1.60
N TYR A 841 20.43 -11.37 -2.27
CA TYR A 841 21.57 -10.45 -2.42
C TYR A 841 22.82 -11.06 -3.07
N GLY A 842 22.67 -12.21 -3.72
CA GLY A 842 23.69 -12.77 -4.60
C GLY A 842 23.74 -12.07 -5.96
N LYS A 843 24.72 -12.47 -6.77
CA LYS A 843 24.74 -12.14 -8.20
C LYS A 843 23.49 -12.75 -8.85
N PHE A 844 22.72 -11.95 -9.60
CA PHE A 844 21.56 -12.46 -10.34
C PHE A 844 22.03 -13.31 -11.53
N GLU A 845 21.86 -14.63 -11.41
CA GLU A 845 22.33 -15.64 -12.39
C GLU A 845 21.16 -16.52 -12.88
N PRO A 846 20.19 -15.93 -13.61
CA PRO A 846 18.98 -16.64 -14.03
C PRO A 846 19.29 -17.86 -14.92
N GLU A 847 20.35 -17.82 -15.71
CA GLU A 847 20.78 -18.94 -16.56
C GLU A 847 21.09 -20.22 -15.79
N LYS A 848 21.41 -20.12 -14.49
CA LYS A 848 21.68 -21.27 -13.61
C LYS A 848 20.42 -21.82 -12.93
N LYS A 849 19.30 -21.09 -12.99
CA LYS A 849 18.02 -21.50 -12.40
C LYS A 849 17.25 -22.42 -13.36
N PRO A 850 16.36 -23.30 -12.87
CA PRO A 850 15.48 -24.09 -13.74
C PRO A 850 14.50 -23.20 -14.52
N PRO A 851 13.94 -23.67 -15.67
CA PRO A 851 12.84 -22.98 -16.34
C PRO A 851 11.62 -22.90 -15.43
N GLU A 852 10.93 -21.76 -15.45
CA GLU A 852 9.64 -21.62 -14.78
C GLU A 852 8.54 -22.34 -15.58
N PRO A 853 7.54 -22.95 -14.91
CA PRO A 853 6.35 -23.46 -15.56
C PRO A 853 5.70 -22.39 -16.44
N SER A 854 5.24 -22.76 -17.64
CA SER A 854 4.71 -21.80 -18.62
C SER A 854 3.65 -22.42 -19.50
N GLY A 855 2.70 -21.59 -19.96
CA GLY A 855 1.56 -22.05 -20.75
C GLY A 855 0.35 -22.42 -19.90
N LEU A 856 -0.52 -23.29 -20.42
CA LEU A 856 -1.74 -23.73 -19.76
C LEU A 856 -1.52 -25.06 -19.04
N LEU A 857 -1.72 -25.09 -17.73
CA LEU A 857 -1.59 -26.28 -16.90
C LEU A 857 -2.94 -26.67 -16.30
N GLY A 858 -3.14 -27.97 -16.08
CA GLY A 858 -4.35 -28.49 -15.45
C GLY A 858 -5.53 -28.64 -16.41
N GLU A 859 -6.71 -28.90 -15.85
CA GLU A 859 -7.91 -29.19 -16.65
C GLU A 859 -8.69 -27.91 -17.00
N VAL A 860 -9.16 -27.84 -18.25
CA VAL A 860 -10.09 -26.81 -18.71
C VAL A 860 -11.49 -27.39 -18.74
N PHE A 861 -12.47 -26.68 -18.17
CA PHE A 861 -13.86 -27.12 -18.16
C PHE A 861 -14.85 -25.98 -18.39
N LEU A 862 -15.97 -26.34 -19.02
CA LEU A 862 -17.17 -25.52 -19.02
C LEU A 862 -18.00 -25.83 -17.79
N GLU A 863 -18.47 -24.80 -17.12
CA GLU A 863 -19.40 -24.91 -16.03
C GLU A 863 -20.80 -24.51 -16.50
N LYS A 864 -21.71 -25.48 -16.60
CA LYS A 864 -23.12 -25.18 -16.86
C LYS A 864 -23.69 -24.48 -15.64
N LEU A 865 -24.18 -23.26 -15.82
CA LEU A 865 -24.72 -22.44 -14.75
C LEU A 865 -26.23 -22.69 -14.58
N SER A 866 -26.66 -22.72 -13.33
CA SER A 866 -28.05 -22.72 -12.90
C SER A 866 -28.29 -21.49 -12.02
N LYS A 867 -29.50 -20.93 -12.09
CA LYS A 867 -29.90 -19.82 -11.22
C LYS A 867 -30.32 -20.31 -9.85
#